data_AF-A0A9P1G449-F1
#
_entry.id   AF-A0A9P1G449-F1
#
_cell.length_a   1.000
_cell.length_b   1.000
_cell.length_c   1.000
_cell.angle_alpha   90.00
_cell.angle_beta   90.00
_cell.angle_gamma   90.00
#
_symmetry.space_group_name_H-M   'P 1'
#
loop_
_entity.id
_entity.type
_entity.pdbx_description
1 polymer ?
#
loop_
_entity_poly.entity_id
_entity_poly.type
_entity_poly.pdbx_seq_one_letter_code
_entity_poly.pdbx_strand_id
1 'polypeptide(L)'
;MMAFAESAFSVWPLIAAILLGIIALGVLYKFAVTVDRSSRDSVATIILGAIFVLLIQLGVPNFSTVRVEWVEPLKTLRSVFSFMTFNVEVVRPGCWMSGRSPLMSYLGSLACYPCAALLILCLLAIAKYFQVVVTWNEAINAIGAMLLAFYTALTSLTLRPFRCVGNPDGTASMVYYRNIICWKDDLHWAMVGISMIPFFGAVVSFYALTIWAVLNYARKVASSGGVKYVKRFSFLFGRFNPQHFYFVLILNTRNLLIAVTPVLLQMYNELLFTFFIFTLTLYALLQAHICPWRTQLSNLLDAVISCFLVAACAIGITLLDFDVKRQTITIQIMSMLSCLCVLMLFLSLLCYSAYRAYRPTRSYGIFLSHHKLGAAVLARWFKMMLNERITDRIFLDSDDVSKLDAILDVTSWDTENVVVLMTSETMKRMWCAAEVASAWDSGTNLVLVSCDGNRITQGLIEAVPELWSEQQKATLFSTGVHIDMIVDAYKDLLFAPVISLLRNGARSDAHHEAVKEVISQCRGCYGLGGSWKVQSIGNEKKFHTCGGPRYTDPLDEDTGAPQRSSSGKKGKGSPMPDEELEPPFTGHEFLDGVIGEDGAAVLGGNDDWLLPVHLLPAIYWLRLEDVTKLEGSIWEALQPLEIPFKVEG
;
A
#
# COMPACT_ATOMS: atom_id res chain seq x y z
N MET A 1 45.49 34.99 -2.41
CA MET A 1 45.44 33.54 -2.75
C MET A 1 44.87 32.68 -1.62
N MET A 2 45.22 32.86 -0.34
CA MET A 2 44.62 32.07 0.76
C MET A 2 43.08 32.23 0.87
N ALA A 3 42.52 33.42 0.68
CA ALA A 3 41.07 33.65 0.68
C ALA A 3 40.32 32.93 -0.47
N PHE A 4 41.00 32.65 -1.60
CA PHE A 4 40.43 31.91 -2.72
C PHE A 4 40.46 30.38 -2.48
N ALA A 5 41.44 29.90 -1.69
CA ALA A 5 41.53 28.49 -1.30
C ALA A 5 40.48 28.12 -0.24
N GLU A 6 40.15 29.02 0.69
CA GLU A 6 39.07 28.80 1.66
C GLU A 6 37.67 28.81 1.03
N SER A 7 37.44 29.64 0.00
CA SER A 7 36.16 29.64 -0.74
C SER A 7 35.99 28.40 -1.64
N ALA A 8 37.08 27.81 -2.14
CA ALA A 8 37.01 26.59 -2.95
C ALA A 8 36.57 25.38 -2.10
N PHE A 9 36.94 25.33 -0.83
CA PHE A 9 36.56 24.24 0.09
C PHE A 9 35.09 24.29 0.54
N SER A 10 34.42 25.45 0.44
CA SER A 10 33.02 25.59 0.85
C SER A 10 31.99 25.14 -0.20
N VAL A 11 32.37 25.04 -1.47
CA VAL A 11 31.45 24.65 -2.56
C VAL A 11 31.36 23.12 -2.70
N TRP A 12 32.42 22.39 -2.34
CA TRP A 12 32.47 20.93 -2.43
C TRP A 12 31.38 20.20 -1.63
N PRO A 13 31.01 20.59 -0.40
CA PRO A 13 29.89 19.98 0.32
C PRO A 13 28.55 20.19 -0.39
N LEU A 14 28.33 21.36 -1.02
CA LEU A 14 27.13 21.64 -1.79
C LEU A 14 27.09 20.80 -3.07
N ILE A 15 28.18 20.75 -3.83
CA ILE A 15 28.28 19.93 -5.04
C ILE A 15 28.12 18.45 -4.71
N ALA A 16 28.78 17.97 -3.64
CA ALA A 16 28.64 16.61 -3.16
C ALA A 16 27.21 16.31 -2.70
N ALA A 17 26.53 17.23 -2.01
CA ALA A 17 25.14 17.07 -1.61
C ALA A 17 24.18 17.07 -2.81
N ILE A 18 24.41 17.92 -3.81
CA ILE A 18 23.63 17.94 -5.06
C ILE A 18 23.86 16.64 -5.85
N LEU A 19 25.12 16.19 -5.99
CA LEU A 19 25.45 14.93 -6.66
C LEU A 19 24.87 13.73 -5.92
N LEU A 20 25.01 13.66 -4.58
CA LEU A 20 24.36 12.63 -3.76
C LEU A 20 22.85 12.69 -3.88
N GLY A 21 22.26 13.89 -3.92
CA GLY A 21 20.84 14.10 -4.15
C GLY A 21 20.42 13.55 -5.51
N ILE A 22 21.14 13.86 -6.59
CA ILE A 22 20.89 13.36 -7.95
C ILE A 22 21.07 11.85 -8.02
N ILE A 23 22.11 11.29 -7.40
CA ILE A 23 22.36 9.84 -7.34
C ILE A 23 21.25 9.16 -6.55
N ALA A 24 20.85 9.69 -5.38
CA ALA A 24 19.75 9.17 -4.60
C ALA A 24 18.43 9.25 -5.37
N LEU A 25 18.15 10.36 -6.06
CA LEU A 25 17.00 10.52 -6.95
C LEU A 25 17.05 9.54 -8.13
N GLY A 26 18.22 9.29 -8.70
CA GLY A 26 18.42 8.33 -9.80
C GLY A 26 18.25 6.88 -9.36
N VAL A 27 18.75 6.51 -8.17
CA VAL A 27 18.54 5.20 -7.55
C VAL A 27 17.07 5.02 -7.19
N LEU A 28 16.44 6.02 -6.57
CA LEU A 28 15.02 6.01 -6.26
C LEU A 28 14.17 5.94 -7.54
N TYR A 29 14.51 6.67 -8.59
CA TYR A 29 13.83 6.60 -9.89
C TYR A 29 13.97 5.21 -10.51
N LYS A 30 15.20 4.68 -10.61
CA LYS A 30 15.46 3.35 -11.18
C LYS A 30 14.71 2.28 -10.39
N PHE A 31 14.80 2.31 -9.05
CA PHE A 31 14.06 1.41 -8.17
C PHE A 31 12.54 1.56 -8.33
N ALA A 32 12.05 2.79 -8.41
CA ALA A 32 10.65 3.12 -8.70
C ALA A 32 10.28 2.92 -10.18
N VAL A 33 11.10 2.30 -11.01
CA VAL A 33 10.73 1.91 -12.37
C VAL A 33 10.92 0.42 -12.57
N THR A 34 11.96 -0.18 -11.98
CA THR A 34 12.37 -1.57 -12.22
C THR A 34 11.83 -2.60 -11.24
N VAL A 35 11.47 -2.21 -10.02
CA VAL A 35 10.96 -3.15 -9.03
C VAL A 35 9.46 -3.34 -9.25
N ASP A 36 8.94 -4.54 -9.00
CA ASP A 36 7.57 -4.88 -9.29
C ASP A 36 6.58 -4.11 -8.39
N ARG A 37 5.32 -3.91 -8.83
CA ARG A 37 4.40 -2.91 -8.23
C ARG A 37 4.11 -3.16 -6.74
N SER A 38 4.04 -4.43 -6.33
CA SER A 38 3.77 -4.87 -4.96
C SER A 38 4.98 -4.64 -4.02
N SER A 39 6.20 -4.87 -4.51
CA SER A 39 7.45 -4.69 -3.77
C SER A 39 7.94 -3.24 -3.77
N ARG A 40 7.65 -2.47 -4.84
CA ARG A 40 7.82 -1.00 -4.89
C ARG A 40 7.00 -0.30 -3.83
N ASP A 41 5.71 -0.61 -3.72
CA ASP A 41 4.84 0.06 -2.76
C ASP A 41 5.30 -0.19 -1.32
N SER A 42 5.78 -1.39 -1.01
CA SER A 42 6.26 -1.73 0.33
C SER A 42 7.61 -1.08 0.63
N VAL A 43 8.60 -1.19 -0.26
CA VAL A 43 9.96 -0.71 -0.01
C VAL A 43 10.09 0.80 -0.22
N ALA A 44 9.39 1.40 -1.19
CA ALA A 44 9.36 2.85 -1.34
C ALA A 44 8.60 3.51 -0.18
N THR A 45 7.55 2.90 0.36
CA THR A 45 6.88 3.39 1.58
C THR A 45 7.75 3.22 2.82
N ILE A 46 8.57 2.16 2.90
CA ILE A 46 9.54 1.97 3.98
C ILE A 46 10.71 2.95 3.87
N ILE A 47 11.26 3.19 2.68
CA ILE A 47 12.37 4.12 2.47
C ILE A 47 11.89 5.56 2.59
N LEU A 48 10.79 5.94 1.95
CA LEU A 48 10.20 7.28 2.10
C LEU A 48 9.64 7.48 3.50
N GLY A 49 9.07 6.45 4.13
CA GLY A 49 8.59 6.48 5.51
C GLY A 49 9.73 6.56 6.51
N ALA A 50 10.81 5.79 6.35
CA ALA A 50 12.00 5.88 7.18
C ALA A 50 12.73 7.20 6.98
N ILE A 51 12.87 7.69 5.74
CA ILE A 51 13.46 8.99 5.44
C ILE A 51 12.56 10.11 5.97
N PHE A 52 11.24 10.05 5.78
CA PHE A 52 10.30 11.00 6.38
C PHE A 52 10.36 11.00 7.88
N VAL A 53 10.34 9.83 8.49
CA VAL A 53 10.31 9.68 9.93
C VAL A 53 11.66 10.15 10.46
N LEU A 54 12.80 9.74 9.91
CA LEU A 54 14.11 10.33 10.23
C LEU A 54 14.08 11.87 10.08
N LEU A 55 13.64 12.41 8.95
CA LEU A 55 13.50 13.85 8.68
C LEU A 55 12.63 14.60 9.70
N ILE A 56 11.53 13.97 10.11
CA ILE A 56 10.53 14.51 11.03
C ILE A 56 11.00 14.37 12.49
N GLN A 57 11.76 13.32 12.80
CA GLN A 57 12.36 13.09 14.11
C GLN A 57 13.63 13.89 14.34
N LEU A 58 14.24 14.33 13.26
CA LEU A 58 15.18 15.43 13.26
C LEU A 58 14.45 16.77 13.35
N GLY A 59 13.45 16.87 14.22
CA GLY A 59 13.10 18.08 14.98
C GLY A 59 14.25 18.59 15.87
N VAL A 60 15.48 18.15 15.60
CA VAL A 60 16.71 18.66 16.19
C VAL A 60 17.00 20.14 15.85
N PRO A 61 16.44 20.78 14.81
CA PRO A 61 16.38 22.24 14.71
C PRO A 61 15.49 22.88 15.76
N ASN A 62 14.43 22.23 16.23
CA ASN A 62 13.69 22.74 17.39
C ASN A 62 14.50 22.57 18.68
N PHE A 63 15.32 21.52 18.77
CA PHE A 63 16.32 21.37 19.83
C PHE A 63 17.51 22.33 19.69
N SER A 64 17.80 22.83 18.49
CA SER A 64 18.83 23.86 18.25
C SER A 64 18.49 25.20 18.89
N THR A 65 17.20 25.44 19.09
CA THR A 65 16.68 26.66 19.71
C THR A 65 16.56 26.53 21.22
N VAL A 66 16.61 25.32 21.78
CA VAL A 66 16.68 25.11 23.23
C VAL A 66 18.13 25.37 23.66
N ARG A 67 18.32 26.14 24.74
CA ARG A 67 19.64 26.41 25.35
C ARG A 67 20.18 25.17 26.08
N VAL A 68 20.32 24.06 25.38
CA VAL A 68 20.96 22.84 25.90
C VAL A 68 22.27 22.66 25.17
N GLU A 69 23.35 22.46 25.93
CA GLU A 69 24.64 22.05 25.39
C GLU A 69 24.55 20.57 25.01
N TRP A 70 24.20 20.32 23.75
CA TRP A 70 24.11 18.96 23.21
C TRP A 70 25.46 18.27 23.26
N VAL A 71 25.49 17.09 23.90
CA VAL A 71 26.65 16.20 23.97
C VAL A 71 26.72 15.28 22.73
N GLU A 72 27.89 14.70 22.46
CA GLU A 72 28.04 13.70 21.39
C GLU A 72 27.32 12.38 21.76
N PRO A 73 26.71 11.64 20.82
CA PRO A 73 26.71 11.83 19.37
C PRO A 73 25.58 12.71 18.83
N LEU A 74 24.67 13.20 19.69
CA LEU A 74 23.50 13.98 19.27
C LEU A 74 23.90 15.28 18.57
N LYS A 75 25.02 15.89 18.97
CA LYS A 75 25.60 17.06 18.30
C LYS A 75 26.07 16.77 16.88
N THR A 76 26.80 15.67 16.66
CA THR A 76 27.19 15.24 15.31
C THR A 76 25.98 14.87 14.46
N LEU A 77 25.03 14.11 15.03
CA LEU A 77 23.79 13.73 14.37
C LEU A 77 23.02 14.99 13.91
N ARG A 78 22.83 15.95 14.81
CA ARG A 78 22.26 17.27 14.51
C ARG A 78 22.94 17.96 13.32
N SER A 79 24.27 17.98 13.30
CA SER A 79 25.06 18.63 12.26
C SER A 79 24.82 17.97 10.90
N VAL A 80 24.91 16.64 10.86
CA VAL A 80 24.66 15.85 9.66
C VAL A 80 23.26 16.13 9.13
N PHE A 81 22.26 16.30 9.96
CA PHE A 81 20.88 16.45 9.49
C PHE A 81 20.39 17.89 9.32
N SER A 82 21.21 18.88 9.65
CA SER A 82 20.90 20.30 9.47
C SER A 82 20.57 20.66 8.01
N PHE A 83 21.17 19.98 7.02
CA PHE A 83 20.88 20.24 5.59
C PHE A 83 19.42 19.97 5.22
N MET A 84 18.76 19.04 5.92
CA MET A 84 17.39 18.63 5.61
C MET A 84 16.32 19.64 6.09
N THR A 85 16.75 20.70 6.78
CA THR A 85 15.87 21.59 7.56
C THR A 85 15.65 22.94 6.85
N PHE A 86 15.94 22.96 5.54
CA PHE A 86 16.01 24.15 4.69
C PHE A 86 16.87 25.26 5.28
N ASN A 87 17.94 24.87 5.98
CA ASN A 87 18.89 25.85 6.47
C ASN A 87 19.86 26.23 5.35
N VAL A 88 19.52 27.30 4.62
CA VAL A 88 20.34 27.85 3.54
C VAL A 88 21.71 28.31 4.05
N GLU A 89 21.89 28.53 5.36
CA GLU A 89 23.19 28.85 5.96
C GLU A 89 24.18 27.69 5.93
N VAL A 90 23.73 26.44 5.75
CA VAL A 90 24.64 25.30 5.50
C VAL A 90 25.44 25.52 4.22
N VAL A 91 24.85 26.20 3.24
CA VAL A 91 25.49 26.59 1.98
C VAL A 91 26.37 27.85 2.15
N ARG A 92 26.43 28.41 3.36
CA ARG A 92 27.15 29.64 3.74
C ARG A 92 27.10 30.73 2.66
N PRO A 93 25.91 31.26 2.33
CA PRO A 93 25.79 32.17 1.20
C PRO A 93 26.53 33.49 1.32
N GLY A 94 26.92 33.86 2.54
CA GLY A 94 27.82 34.99 2.77
C GLY A 94 29.19 34.86 2.10
N CYS A 95 29.62 33.66 1.69
CA CYS A 95 30.90 33.46 0.99
C CYS A 95 30.86 33.79 -0.51
N TRP A 96 29.69 33.78 -1.16
CA TRP A 96 29.52 34.09 -2.60
C TRP A 96 28.69 35.34 -2.84
N MET A 97 27.94 35.79 -1.84
CA MET A 97 27.12 37.00 -1.90
C MET A 97 27.48 37.91 -0.73
N SER A 98 28.48 38.76 -0.95
CA SER A 98 28.96 39.77 0.01
C SER A 98 27.82 40.72 0.41
N GLY A 99 27.54 40.86 1.72
CA GLY A 99 26.70 41.94 2.26
C GLY A 99 25.19 41.69 2.39
N ARG A 100 24.71 40.45 2.57
CA ARG A 100 23.26 40.21 2.74
C ARG A 100 22.73 40.54 4.13
N SER A 101 21.59 41.25 4.15
CA SER A 101 20.75 41.44 5.33
C SER A 101 20.11 40.12 5.79
N PRO A 102 19.85 39.93 7.10
CA PRO A 102 19.15 38.74 7.64
C PRO A 102 17.84 38.40 6.92
N LEU A 103 17.14 39.43 6.43
CA LEU A 103 15.92 39.32 5.66
C LEU A 103 16.11 38.51 4.37
N MET A 104 17.20 38.74 3.62
CA MET A 104 17.48 38.03 2.38
C MET A 104 17.83 36.55 2.61
N SER A 105 18.52 36.24 3.71
CA SER A 105 18.78 34.85 4.11
C SER A 105 17.49 34.12 4.48
N TYR A 106 16.57 34.81 5.16
CA TYR A 106 15.25 34.28 5.48
C TYR A 106 14.39 34.05 4.23
N LEU A 107 14.33 35.04 3.31
CA LEU A 107 13.65 34.92 2.02
C LEU A 107 14.20 33.75 1.19
N GLY A 108 15.53 33.59 1.14
CA GLY A 108 16.15 32.46 0.46
C GLY A 108 15.72 31.11 1.04
N SER A 109 15.60 31.02 2.37
CA SER A 109 15.10 29.81 3.04
C SER A 109 13.64 29.53 2.70
N LEU A 110 12.79 30.55 2.66
CA LEU A 110 11.38 30.42 2.25
C LEU A 110 11.25 30.02 0.77
N ALA A 111 12.16 30.48 -0.09
CA ALA A 111 12.17 30.15 -1.52
C ALA A 111 12.61 28.71 -1.82
N CYS A 112 13.21 27.98 -0.88
CA CYS A 112 13.63 26.60 -1.11
C CYS A 112 12.48 25.67 -1.52
N TYR A 113 11.34 25.76 -0.84
CA TYR A 113 10.17 24.92 -1.15
C TYR A 113 9.59 25.18 -2.56
N PRO A 114 9.25 26.42 -2.96
CA PRO A 114 8.75 26.67 -4.31
C PRO A 114 9.78 26.33 -5.39
N CYS A 115 11.08 26.56 -5.17
CA CYS A 115 12.13 26.13 -6.09
C CYS A 115 12.18 24.61 -6.24
N ALA A 116 12.04 23.84 -5.15
CA ALA A 116 11.98 22.39 -5.20
C ALA A 116 10.71 21.89 -5.92
N ALA A 117 9.56 22.52 -5.69
CA ALA A 117 8.31 22.20 -6.40
C ALA A 117 8.45 22.46 -7.90
N LEU A 118 9.03 23.60 -8.30
CA LEU A 118 9.31 23.93 -9.69
C LEU A 118 10.28 22.93 -10.32
N LEU A 119 11.33 22.53 -9.60
CA LEU A 119 12.27 21.52 -10.08
C LEU A 119 11.57 20.19 -10.37
N ILE A 120 10.71 19.70 -9.47
CA ILE A 120 9.92 18.47 -9.71
C ILE A 120 9.05 18.63 -10.96
N LEU A 121 8.37 19.76 -11.13
CA LEU A 121 7.55 20.02 -12.31
C LEU A 121 8.39 20.07 -13.60
N CYS A 122 9.57 20.67 -13.56
CA CYS A 122 10.51 20.68 -14.69
C CYS A 122 10.98 19.27 -15.03
N LEU A 123 11.33 18.43 -14.04
CA LEU A 123 11.74 17.04 -14.27
C LEU A 123 10.61 16.22 -14.89
N LEU A 124 9.36 16.41 -14.43
CA LEU A 124 8.19 15.75 -15.02
C LEU A 124 7.90 16.24 -16.44
N ALA A 125 8.09 17.54 -16.71
CA ALA A 125 7.96 18.10 -18.06
C ALA A 125 9.04 17.55 -19.01
N ILE A 126 10.27 17.40 -18.53
CA ILE A 126 11.38 16.76 -19.28
C ILE A 126 11.06 15.29 -19.55
N ALA A 127 10.58 14.54 -18.56
CA ALA A 127 10.16 13.14 -18.74
C ALA A 127 9.06 13.01 -19.81
N LYS A 128 8.08 13.92 -19.77
CA LYS A 128 7.02 14.00 -20.79
C LYS A 128 7.57 14.34 -22.18
N TYR A 129 8.57 15.21 -22.27
CA TYR A 129 9.26 15.52 -23.52
C TYR A 129 9.95 14.28 -24.11
N PHE A 130 10.52 13.41 -23.26
CA PHE A 130 11.08 12.11 -23.65
C PHE A 130 10.03 10.99 -23.82
N GLN A 131 8.77 11.33 -24.09
CA GLN A 131 7.67 10.38 -24.36
C GLN A 131 7.36 9.41 -23.20
N VAL A 132 7.79 9.73 -21.96
CA VAL A 132 7.31 9.01 -20.78
C VAL A 132 5.88 9.47 -20.49
N VAL A 133 4.95 8.53 -20.32
CA VAL A 133 3.55 8.84 -20.00
C VAL A 133 3.48 9.39 -18.59
N VAL A 134 3.36 10.73 -18.47
CA VAL A 134 3.20 11.43 -17.19
C VAL A 134 1.77 11.96 -17.06
N THR A 135 1.06 11.54 -16.01
CA THR A 135 -0.30 12.02 -15.73
C THR A 135 -0.31 13.18 -14.73
N TRP A 136 -1.34 14.03 -14.78
CA TRP A 136 -1.53 15.09 -13.79
C TRP A 136 -1.63 14.57 -12.35
N ASN A 137 -2.13 13.35 -12.16
CA ASN A 137 -2.20 12.74 -10.84
C ASN A 137 -0.79 12.45 -10.29
N GLU A 138 0.16 12.03 -11.12
CA GLU A 138 1.56 11.82 -10.69
C GLU A 138 2.21 13.14 -10.27
N ALA A 139 1.96 14.24 -10.99
CA ALA A 139 2.46 15.57 -10.61
C ALA A 139 1.89 16.02 -9.25
N ILE A 140 0.57 15.87 -9.06
CA ILE A 140 -0.09 16.19 -7.77
C ILE A 140 0.48 15.32 -6.65
N ASN A 141 0.66 14.02 -6.88
CA ASN A 141 1.23 13.12 -5.88
C ASN A 141 2.68 13.46 -5.55
N ALA A 142 3.51 13.83 -6.52
CA ALA A 142 4.90 14.22 -6.29
C ALA A 142 4.99 15.49 -5.43
N ILE A 143 4.22 16.53 -5.78
CA ILE A 143 4.19 17.79 -5.00
C ILE A 143 3.57 17.56 -3.63
N GLY A 144 2.47 16.83 -3.55
CA GLY A 144 1.79 16.50 -2.29
C GLY A 144 2.66 15.67 -1.36
N ALA A 145 3.38 14.67 -1.90
CA ALA A 145 4.34 13.89 -1.14
C ALA A 145 5.50 14.75 -0.64
N MET A 146 6.03 15.66 -1.46
CA MET A 146 7.06 16.61 -1.05
C MET A 146 6.56 17.55 0.06
N LEU A 147 5.36 18.12 -0.08
CA LEU A 147 4.78 19.00 0.92
C LEU A 147 4.54 18.27 2.25
N LEU A 148 4.06 17.02 2.18
CA LEU A 148 3.90 16.16 3.34
C LEU A 148 5.28 15.88 4.01
N ALA A 149 6.35 15.74 3.22
CA ALA A 149 7.73 15.46 3.71
C ALA A 149 8.28 16.60 4.52
N PHE A 150 8.02 17.79 4.02
CA PHE A 150 8.59 19.02 4.51
C PHE A 150 7.63 19.79 5.40
N TYR A 151 6.45 19.26 5.69
CA TYR A 151 5.39 19.96 6.41
C TYR A 151 5.88 20.52 7.76
N THR A 152 6.53 19.70 8.59
CA THR A 152 7.07 20.12 9.90
C THR A 152 8.17 21.17 9.75
N ALA A 153 9.08 21.00 8.79
CA ALA A 153 10.20 21.91 8.54
C ALA A 153 9.72 23.26 8.01
N LEU A 154 8.79 23.25 7.05
CA LEU A 154 8.14 24.43 6.49
C LEU A 154 7.38 25.18 7.59
N THR A 155 6.57 24.47 8.38
CA THR A 155 5.86 25.07 9.52
C THR A 155 6.85 25.75 10.46
N SER A 156 7.91 25.05 10.87
CA SER A 156 8.92 25.61 11.77
C SER A 156 9.66 26.82 11.16
N LEU A 157 9.92 26.81 9.85
CA LEU A 157 10.54 27.92 9.11
C LEU A 157 9.64 29.17 9.08
N THR A 158 8.35 28.99 8.82
CA THR A 158 7.36 30.10 8.84
C THR A 158 7.17 30.69 10.24
N LEU A 159 7.39 29.87 11.27
CA LEU A 159 7.26 30.27 12.67
C LEU A 159 8.54 30.88 13.27
N ARG A 160 9.68 30.88 12.57
CA ARG A 160 10.96 31.42 13.09
C ARG A 160 10.88 32.88 13.56
N PRO A 161 10.23 33.83 12.84
CA PRO A 161 10.15 35.23 13.28
C PRO A 161 9.44 35.42 14.62
N PHE A 162 8.59 34.47 15.03
CA PHE A 162 7.85 34.53 16.29
C PHE A 162 8.67 34.03 17.49
N ARG A 163 9.86 33.48 17.25
CA ARG A 163 10.74 32.98 18.31
C ARG A 163 11.65 34.09 18.83
N CYS A 164 11.31 34.61 20.00
CA CYS A 164 11.99 35.71 20.66
C CYS A 164 12.50 35.27 22.02
N VAL A 165 13.64 35.80 22.42
CA VAL A 165 14.29 35.43 23.67
C VAL A 165 14.69 36.69 24.42
N GLY A 166 14.35 36.73 25.71
CA GLY A 166 14.65 37.85 26.59
C GLY A 166 16.15 38.10 26.74
N ASN A 167 16.51 39.39 26.72
CA ASN A 167 17.83 39.92 26.97
C ASN A 167 17.89 40.51 28.41
N PRO A 168 19.10 40.66 29.00
CA PRO A 168 19.26 41.21 30.35
C PRO A 168 18.75 42.66 30.52
N ASP A 169 18.65 43.41 29.42
CA ASP A 169 18.16 44.79 29.38
C ASP A 169 16.61 44.89 29.33
N GLY A 170 15.91 43.75 29.40
CA GLY A 170 14.45 43.66 29.32
C GLY A 170 13.91 43.70 27.88
N THR A 171 14.76 43.83 26.86
CA THR A 171 14.34 43.64 25.46
C THR A 171 14.27 42.16 25.11
N ALA A 172 13.72 41.83 23.93
CA ALA A 172 13.79 40.47 23.40
C ALA A 172 14.34 40.52 21.97
N SER A 173 15.25 39.62 21.63
CA SER A 173 15.78 39.48 20.27
C SER A 173 15.31 38.18 19.63
N MET A 174 15.30 38.11 18.30
CA MET A 174 15.03 36.85 17.62
C MET A 174 16.07 35.78 18.00
N VAL A 175 15.62 34.54 18.20
CA VAL A 175 16.52 33.43 18.58
C VAL A 175 17.59 33.18 17.53
N TYR A 176 17.19 33.25 16.25
CA TYR A 176 18.06 32.95 15.11
C TYR A 176 18.93 34.16 14.70
N TYR A 177 18.35 35.36 14.69
CA TYR A 177 19.05 36.61 14.34
C TYR A 177 19.10 37.53 15.55
N ARG A 178 20.09 37.32 16.43
CA ARG A 178 20.20 38.03 17.72
C ARG A 178 20.34 39.55 17.60
N ASN A 179 20.77 40.04 16.45
CA ASN A 179 20.89 41.45 16.12
C ASN A 179 19.55 42.13 15.76
N ILE A 180 18.45 41.37 15.70
CA ILE A 180 17.10 41.90 15.45
C ILE A 180 16.30 41.86 16.75
N ILE A 181 15.91 43.04 17.22
CA ILE A 181 15.08 43.22 18.42
C ILE A 181 13.62 43.02 18.04
N CYS A 182 12.99 42.04 18.68
CA CYS A 182 11.60 41.70 18.44
C CYS A 182 10.67 42.87 18.78
N TRP A 183 9.72 43.12 17.90
CA TRP A 183 8.64 44.12 18.01
C TRP A 183 9.11 45.58 18.08
N LYS A 184 10.41 45.85 17.90
CA LYS A 184 10.98 47.20 17.83
C LYS A 184 11.57 47.51 16.46
N ASP A 185 12.25 46.55 15.84
CA ASP A 185 12.91 46.76 14.54
C ASP A 185 11.93 46.57 13.38
N ASP A 186 11.95 47.47 12.39
CA ASP A 186 11.15 47.35 11.16
C ASP A 186 11.44 46.05 10.40
N LEU A 187 12.70 45.57 10.48
CA LEU A 187 13.11 44.31 9.88
C LEU A 187 12.38 43.11 10.49
N HIS A 188 12.07 43.15 11.80
CA HIS A 188 11.32 42.08 12.45
C HIS A 188 9.88 42.01 11.92
N TRP A 189 9.21 43.17 11.82
CA TRP A 189 7.87 43.27 11.24
C TRP A 189 7.82 42.80 9.79
N ALA A 190 8.83 43.14 8.98
CA ALA A 190 8.94 42.65 7.61
C ALA A 190 9.05 41.12 7.55
N MET A 191 9.87 40.51 8.42
CA MET A 191 10.02 39.06 8.50
C MET A 191 8.73 38.36 8.94
N VAL A 192 8.01 38.92 9.90
CA VAL A 192 6.70 38.44 10.35
C VAL A 192 5.68 38.53 9.22
N GLY A 193 5.59 39.67 8.52
CA GLY A 193 4.64 39.87 7.42
C GLY A 193 4.89 38.89 6.26
N ILE A 194 6.14 38.70 5.87
CA ILE A 194 6.52 37.77 4.79
C ILE A 194 6.23 36.31 5.18
N SER A 195 6.40 35.94 6.47
CA SER A 195 6.17 34.56 6.89
C SER A 195 4.71 34.12 6.88
N MET A 196 3.77 35.08 6.94
CA MET A 196 2.33 34.81 6.84
C MET A 196 1.95 34.19 5.50
N ILE A 197 2.59 34.57 4.40
CA ILE A 197 2.28 34.07 3.06
C ILE A 197 2.44 32.53 2.99
N PRO A 198 3.62 31.94 3.25
CA PRO A 198 3.78 30.49 3.26
C PRO A 198 3.07 29.81 4.43
N PHE A 199 2.87 30.49 5.57
CA PHE A 199 2.10 29.92 6.68
C PHE A 199 0.65 29.64 6.27
N PHE A 200 -0.08 30.64 5.76
CA PHE A 200 -1.45 30.43 5.29
C PHE A 200 -1.51 29.65 3.98
N GLY A 201 -0.60 29.96 3.05
CA GLY A 201 -0.60 29.42 1.70
C GLY A 201 -0.14 27.96 1.59
N ALA A 202 0.70 27.47 2.50
CA ALA A 202 1.20 26.10 2.48
C ALA A 202 0.94 25.29 3.75
N VAL A 203 0.97 25.89 4.96
CA VAL A 203 0.73 25.13 6.20
C VAL A 203 -0.76 24.97 6.45
N VAL A 204 -1.48 26.08 6.60
CA VAL A 204 -2.91 26.08 6.93
C VAL A 204 -3.74 25.49 5.80
N SER A 205 -3.49 25.90 4.55
CA SER A 205 -4.19 25.40 3.37
C SER A 205 -4.02 23.89 3.19
N PHE A 206 -2.82 23.34 3.42
CA PHE A 206 -2.55 21.91 3.28
C PHE A 206 -3.20 21.10 4.40
N TYR A 207 -3.20 21.62 5.62
CA TYR A 207 -3.90 20.98 6.73
C TYR A 207 -5.42 20.96 6.47
N ALA A 208 -5.99 22.07 6.01
CA ALA A 208 -7.38 22.16 5.59
C ALA A 208 -7.71 21.21 4.43
N LEU A 209 -6.83 21.11 3.42
CA LEU A 209 -6.95 20.15 2.33
C LEU A 209 -6.95 18.70 2.84
N THR A 210 -6.10 18.38 3.82
CA THR A 210 -6.05 17.05 4.44
C THR A 210 -7.35 16.72 5.14
N ILE A 211 -7.89 17.64 5.95
CA ILE A 211 -9.18 17.48 6.62
C ILE A 211 -10.28 17.26 5.59
N TRP A 212 -10.36 18.14 4.58
CA TRP A 212 -11.34 18.03 3.51
C TRP A 212 -11.24 16.69 2.79
N ALA A 213 -10.03 16.23 2.45
CA ALA A 213 -9.83 14.98 1.74
C ALA A 213 -10.25 13.76 2.57
N VAL A 214 -9.96 13.77 3.88
CA VAL A 214 -10.38 12.71 4.81
C VAL A 214 -11.90 12.68 4.95
N LEU A 215 -12.54 13.83 5.20
CA LEU A 215 -14.00 13.92 5.38
C LEU A 215 -14.78 13.52 4.11
N ASN A 216 -14.18 13.68 2.93
CA ASN A 216 -14.80 13.32 1.66
C ASN A 216 -14.43 11.92 1.16
N TYR A 217 -13.54 11.18 1.86
CA TYR A 217 -12.98 9.92 1.38
C TYR A 217 -14.08 8.89 1.06
N ALA A 218 -14.91 8.52 2.03
CA ALA A 218 -15.95 7.50 1.87
C ALA A 218 -16.91 7.83 0.70
N ARG A 219 -17.41 9.08 0.66
CA ARG A 219 -18.34 9.54 -0.38
C ARG A 219 -17.70 9.53 -1.77
N LYS A 220 -16.43 9.92 -1.89
CA LYS A 220 -15.74 10.00 -3.18
C LYS A 220 -15.31 8.63 -3.68
N VAL A 221 -14.89 7.73 -2.80
CA VAL A 221 -14.53 6.35 -3.17
C VAL A 221 -15.73 5.57 -3.70
N ALA A 222 -16.92 5.74 -3.10
CA ALA A 222 -18.15 5.09 -3.55
C ALA A 222 -18.72 5.63 -4.87
N SER A 223 -18.29 6.81 -5.33
CA SER A 223 -18.78 7.40 -6.58
C SER A 223 -18.17 6.74 -7.83
N SER A 224 -18.83 6.86 -9.00
CA SER A 224 -18.37 6.34 -10.29
C SER A 224 -16.99 6.86 -10.77
N GLY A 225 -16.37 7.80 -10.04
CA GLY A 225 -15.00 8.29 -10.24
C GLY A 225 -14.02 7.99 -9.09
N GLY A 226 -14.37 7.12 -8.14
CA GLY A 226 -13.62 6.90 -6.90
C GLY A 226 -12.16 6.49 -7.12
N VAL A 227 -11.89 5.68 -8.13
CA VAL A 227 -10.52 5.26 -8.49
C VAL A 227 -9.64 6.47 -8.86
N LYS A 228 -10.19 7.48 -9.56
CA LYS A 228 -9.44 8.70 -9.90
C LYS A 228 -9.13 9.53 -8.66
N TYR A 229 -10.04 9.58 -7.69
CA TYR A 229 -9.84 10.27 -6.42
C TYR A 229 -8.72 9.63 -5.60
N VAL A 230 -8.76 8.31 -5.40
CA VAL A 230 -7.71 7.56 -4.68
C VAL A 230 -6.36 7.71 -5.38
N LYS A 231 -6.33 7.65 -6.72
CA LYS A 231 -5.09 7.88 -7.49
C LYS A 231 -4.54 9.30 -7.32
N ARG A 232 -5.39 10.33 -7.28
CA ARG A 232 -4.95 11.73 -7.13
C ARG A 232 -4.42 12.05 -5.74
N PHE A 233 -5.01 11.45 -4.70
CA PHE A 233 -4.61 11.63 -3.31
C PHE A 233 -3.82 10.43 -2.77
N SER A 234 -3.12 9.69 -3.64
CA SER A 234 -2.34 8.52 -3.19
C SER A 234 -1.20 8.94 -2.27
N PHE A 235 -0.68 10.16 -2.41
CA PHE A 235 0.28 10.72 -1.46
C PHE A 235 -0.27 10.83 -0.02
N LEU A 236 -1.58 11.00 0.18
CA LEU A 236 -2.21 10.99 1.50
C LEU A 236 -2.56 9.57 1.94
N PHE A 237 -3.29 8.82 1.10
CA PHE A 237 -3.95 7.58 1.51
C PHE A 237 -3.16 6.32 1.18
N GLY A 238 -2.32 6.33 0.15
CA GLY A 238 -1.67 5.12 -0.39
C GLY A 238 -0.75 4.38 0.58
N ARG A 239 -0.31 5.05 1.65
CA ARG A 239 0.57 4.51 2.70
C ARG A 239 -0.18 3.80 3.85
N PHE A 240 -1.47 4.08 4.00
CA PHE A 240 -2.29 3.56 5.08
C PHE A 240 -3.18 2.43 4.61
N ASN A 241 -3.60 1.57 5.54
CA ASN A 241 -4.67 0.63 5.28
C ASN A 241 -5.95 1.42 4.91
N PRO A 242 -6.71 1.03 3.86
CA PRO A 242 -7.96 1.69 3.49
C PRO A 242 -8.98 1.81 4.64
N GLN A 243 -8.94 0.94 5.65
CA GLN A 243 -9.79 1.03 6.85
C GLN A 243 -9.38 2.16 7.81
N HIS A 244 -8.12 2.58 7.76
CA HIS A 244 -7.51 3.57 8.67
C HIS A 244 -7.05 4.83 7.93
N PHE A 245 -7.71 5.20 6.82
CA PHE A 245 -7.33 6.34 5.96
C PHE A 245 -7.25 7.69 6.70
N TYR A 246 -8.02 7.85 7.79
CA TYR A 246 -8.05 9.07 8.61
C TYR A 246 -6.76 9.30 9.41
N PHE A 247 -5.89 8.29 9.54
CA PHE A 247 -4.66 8.39 10.33
C PHE A 247 -3.68 9.45 9.80
N VAL A 248 -3.77 9.81 8.51
CA VAL A 248 -3.04 10.93 7.92
C VAL A 248 -3.28 12.26 8.65
N LEU A 249 -4.50 12.47 9.17
CA LEU A 249 -4.85 13.67 9.93
C LEU A 249 -4.16 13.67 11.30
N ILE A 250 -4.12 12.51 11.97
CA ILE A 250 -3.44 12.33 13.26
C ILE A 250 -1.95 12.62 13.09
N LEU A 251 -1.34 12.06 12.04
CA LEU A 251 0.06 12.30 11.69
C LEU A 251 0.35 13.79 11.43
N ASN A 252 -0.47 14.48 10.63
CA ASN A 252 -0.29 15.90 10.34
C ASN A 252 -0.52 16.78 11.58
N THR A 253 -1.43 16.39 12.46
CA THR A 253 -1.67 17.08 13.74
C THR A 253 -0.46 16.95 14.66
N ARG A 254 0.10 15.75 14.78
CA ARG A 254 1.35 15.51 15.52
C ARG A 254 2.50 16.39 15.00
N ASN A 255 2.66 16.46 13.68
CA ASN A 255 3.68 17.30 13.03
C ASN A 255 3.47 18.80 13.32
N LEU A 256 2.23 19.29 13.23
CA LEU A 256 1.87 20.68 13.51
C LEU A 256 2.16 21.04 14.96
N LEU A 257 1.72 20.21 15.91
CA LEU A 257 1.96 20.41 17.34
C LEU A 257 3.45 20.54 17.62
N ILE A 258 4.27 19.58 17.15
CA ILE A 258 5.73 19.60 17.34
C ILE A 258 6.38 20.88 16.78
N ALA A 259 5.89 21.41 15.66
CA ALA A 259 6.45 22.63 15.07
C ALA A 259 6.05 23.91 15.83
N VAL A 260 4.83 23.94 16.37
CA VAL A 260 4.25 25.08 17.08
C VAL A 260 4.75 25.18 18.53
N THR A 261 4.99 24.06 19.21
CA THR A 261 5.35 24.05 20.64
C THR A 261 6.50 24.99 21.01
N PRO A 262 7.63 25.06 20.27
CA PRO A 262 8.73 25.93 20.68
C PRO A 262 8.47 27.43 20.46
N VAL A 263 7.37 27.80 19.78
CA VAL A 263 6.90 29.19 19.75
C VAL A 263 6.05 29.47 21.00
N LEU A 264 5.15 28.55 21.33
CA LEU A 264 4.23 28.71 22.47
C LEU A 264 4.96 28.64 23.82
N LEU A 265 5.94 27.74 23.96
CA LEU A 265 6.61 27.42 25.23
C LEU A 265 8.07 27.88 25.26
N GLN A 266 8.45 28.88 24.45
CA GLN A 266 9.84 29.35 24.34
C GLN A 266 10.46 29.84 25.66
N MET A 267 9.63 30.24 26.63
CA MET A 267 10.05 30.75 27.93
C MET A 267 10.22 29.63 28.98
N TYR A 268 9.72 28.42 28.71
CA TYR A 268 9.63 27.34 29.67
C TYR A 268 10.16 26.04 29.06
N ASN A 269 11.47 25.83 29.09
CA ASN A 269 12.11 24.68 28.45
C ASN A 269 11.61 23.33 29.03
N GLU A 270 11.34 23.26 30.34
CA GLU A 270 10.79 22.04 30.97
C GLU A 270 9.40 21.69 30.42
N LEU A 271 8.50 22.68 30.33
CA LEU A 271 7.17 22.50 29.75
C LEU A 271 7.25 22.17 28.26
N LEU A 272 8.21 22.74 27.53
CA LEU A 272 8.47 22.45 26.12
C LEU A 272 8.75 20.96 25.89
N PHE A 273 9.71 20.37 26.60
CA PHE A 273 10.01 18.94 26.46
C PHE A 273 8.89 18.05 27.00
N THR A 274 8.24 18.45 28.10
CA THR A 274 7.08 17.72 28.63
C THR A 274 5.97 17.62 27.57
N PHE A 275 5.67 18.71 26.86
CA PHE A 275 4.68 18.73 25.80
C PHE A 275 5.09 17.89 24.59
N PHE A 276 6.39 17.87 24.24
CA PHE A 276 6.90 16.96 23.20
C PHE A 276 6.72 15.49 23.58
N ILE A 277 7.13 15.10 24.79
CA ILE A 277 6.97 13.72 25.27
C ILE A 277 5.49 13.32 25.27
N PHE A 278 4.61 14.18 25.76
CA PHE A 278 3.17 13.95 25.77
C PHE A 278 2.63 13.72 24.35
N THR A 279 2.93 14.63 23.42
CA THR A 279 2.46 14.56 22.02
C THR A 279 2.95 13.29 21.32
N LEU A 280 4.24 12.95 21.50
CA LEU A 280 4.86 11.78 20.87
C LEU A 280 4.37 10.46 21.47
N THR A 281 4.16 10.41 22.79
CA THR A 281 3.65 9.22 23.47
C THR A 281 2.21 8.95 23.09
N LEU A 282 1.35 9.98 23.05
CA LEU A 282 -0.04 9.84 22.62
C LEU A 282 -0.12 9.32 21.18
N TYR A 283 0.70 9.86 20.28
CA TYR A 283 0.82 9.37 18.91
C TYR A 283 1.28 7.90 18.86
N ALA A 284 2.34 7.55 19.59
CA ALA A 284 2.89 6.20 19.61
C ALA A 284 1.87 5.16 20.11
N LEU A 285 1.11 5.50 21.15
CA LEU A 285 0.04 4.63 21.67
C LEU A 285 -1.06 4.41 20.63
N LEU A 286 -1.53 5.48 19.98
CA LEU A 286 -2.54 5.38 18.93
C LEU A 286 -2.03 4.58 17.72
N GLN A 287 -0.78 4.81 17.31
CA GLN A 287 -0.16 4.11 16.19
C GLN A 287 0.04 2.62 16.48
N ALA A 288 0.55 2.27 17.66
CA ALA A 288 0.76 0.88 18.06
C ALA A 288 -0.56 0.12 18.24
N HIS A 289 -1.61 0.79 18.72
CA HIS A 289 -2.93 0.17 18.87
C HIS A 289 -3.64 -0.05 17.53
N ILE A 290 -3.63 0.94 16.64
CA ILE A 290 -4.38 0.89 15.37
C ILE A 290 -3.60 0.14 14.28
N CYS A 291 -2.27 0.18 14.33
CA CYS A 291 -1.40 -0.33 13.27
C CYS A 291 -1.82 0.16 11.85
N PRO A 292 -1.93 1.50 11.65
CA PRO A 292 -2.61 2.10 10.50
C PRO A 292 -1.85 1.93 9.17
N TRP A 293 -0.54 1.65 9.22
CA TRP A 293 0.28 1.50 8.03
C TRP A 293 -0.10 0.23 7.26
N ARG A 294 0.02 0.26 5.93
CA ARG A 294 -0.36 -0.87 5.07
C ARG A 294 0.47 -2.14 5.34
N THR A 295 1.70 -2.00 5.82
CA THR A 295 2.59 -3.13 6.12
C THR A 295 2.98 -3.17 7.60
N GLN A 296 3.05 -4.38 8.16
CA GLN A 296 3.44 -4.57 9.57
C GLN A 296 4.86 -4.07 9.87
N LEU A 297 5.77 -4.19 8.89
CA LEU A 297 7.11 -3.63 9.00
C LEU A 297 7.11 -2.10 9.15
N SER A 298 6.22 -1.39 8.42
CA SER A 298 6.09 0.07 8.58
C SER A 298 5.49 0.44 9.93
N ASN A 299 4.53 -0.33 10.44
CA ASN A 299 3.99 -0.15 11.80
C ASN A 299 5.08 -0.33 12.86
N LEU A 300 5.90 -1.38 12.75
CA LEU A 300 7.00 -1.63 13.68
C LEU A 300 8.04 -0.51 13.64
N LEU A 301 8.42 -0.08 12.43
CA LEU A 301 9.37 1.02 12.26
C LEU A 301 8.85 2.30 12.91
N ASP A 302 7.63 2.75 12.60
CA ASP A 302 7.08 3.97 13.19
C ASP A 302 6.98 3.90 14.73
N ALA A 303 6.66 2.73 15.28
CA ALA A 303 6.64 2.50 16.73
C ALA A 303 8.03 2.60 17.37
N VAL A 304 9.00 1.84 16.86
CA VAL A 304 10.41 1.87 17.32
C VAL A 304 10.94 3.29 17.28
N ILE A 305 10.66 3.96 16.18
CA ILE A 305 11.19 5.26 15.91
C ILE A 305 10.50 6.28 16.86
N SER A 306 9.18 6.21 17.06
CA SER A 306 8.47 7.05 18.05
C SER A 306 8.98 6.84 19.49
N CYS A 307 9.26 5.60 19.89
CA CYS A 307 9.87 5.29 21.19
C CYS A 307 11.25 5.92 21.35
N PHE A 308 12.08 5.90 20.29
CA PHE A 308 13.39 6.57 20.29
C PHE A 308 13.26 8.06 20.55
N LEU A 309 12.32 8.74 19.88
CA LEU A 309 12.11 10.16 20.09
C LEU A 309 11.66 10.51 21.50
N VAL A 310 10.77 9.70 22.08
CA VAL A 310 10.33 9.89 23.46
C VAL A 310 11.53 9.75 24.40
N ALA A 311 12.35 8.72 24.21
CA ALA A 311 13.58 8.52 24.99
C ALA A 311 14.56 9.70 24.81
N ALA A 312 14.77 10.19 23.59
CA ALA A 312 15.63 11.33 23.30
C ALA A 312 15.12 12.62 23.97
N CYS A 313 13.80 12.86 23.98
CA CYS A 313 13.21 13.99 24.69
C CYS A 313 13.37 13.85 26.21
N ALA A 314 13.19 12.65 26.77
CA ALA A 314 13.37 12.38 28.18
C ALA A 314 14.82 12.62 28.63
N ILE A 315 15.80 12.16 27.84
CA ILE A 315 17.22 12.46 28.05
C ILE A 315 17.49 13.97 27.92
N GLY A 316 16.84 14.64 26.98
CA GLY A 316 16.93 16.10 26.81
C GLY A 316 16.47 16.88 28.04
N ILE A 317 15.43 16.42 28.74
CA ILE A 317 15.00 17.00 30.02
C ILE A 317 16.09 16.87 31.07
N THR A 318 16.75 15.71 31.17
CA THR A 318 17.83 15.53 32.14
C THR A 318 19.07 16.38 31.87
N LEU A 319 19.16 17.04 30.70
CA LEU A 319 20.25 17.95 30.36
C LEU A 319 19.95 19.42 30.66
N LEU A 320 18.72 19.77 31.06
CA LEU A 320 18.34 21.17 31.26
C LEU A 320 18.90 21.80 32.53
N ASP A 321 19.21 21.01 33.56
CA ASP A 321 19.42 21.56 34.90
C ASP A 321 20.42 20.75 35.75
N PHE A 322 21.69 20.60 35.34
CA PHE A 322 22.69 19.92 36.18
C PHE A 322 24.14 20.43 36.04
N ASP A 323 24.82 20.51 37.19
CA ASP A 323 26.21 20.95 37.38
C ASP A 323 27.23 20.04 36.66
N VAL A 324 28.14 20.65 35.92
CA VAL A 324 28.44 20.33 34.50
C VAL A 324 29.47 19.21 34.26
N LYS A 325 30.07 18.59 35.28
CA LYS A 325 31.25 17.71 35.03
C LYS A 325 31.05 16.20 35.18
N ARG A 326 30.32 15.70 36.18
CA ARG A 326 30.29 14.24 36.47
C ARG A 326 29.09 13.52 35.87
N GLN A 327 27.96 14.20 35.68
CA GLN A 327 26.72 13.62 35.14
C GLN A 327 26.63 13.71 33.60
N THR A 328 27.32 14.68 32.99
CA THR A 328 27.42 14.84 31.54
C THR A 328 27.94 13.58 30.86
N ILE A 329 28.94 12.90 31.46
CA ILE A 329 29.49 11.65 30.94
C ILE A 329 28.44 10.53 30.98
N THR A 330 27.70 10.39 32.08
CA THR A 330 26.65 9.36 32.21
C THR A 330 25.53 9.58 31.19
N ILE A 331 25.06 10.83 31.04
CA ILE A 331 24.02 11.15 30.05
C ILE A 331 24.54 10.94 28.63
N GLN A 332 25.80 11.30 28.36
CA GLN A 332 26.44 11.07 27.07
C GLN A 332 26.51 9.57 26.72
N ILE A 333 26.89 8.72 27.68
CA ILE A 333 26.92 7.26 27.51
C ILE A 333 25.51 6.72 27.26
N MET A 334 24.50 7.13 28.04
CA MET A 334 23.11 6.68 27.86
C MET A 334 22.53 7.15 26.51
N SER A 335 22.84 8.38 26.10
CA SER A 335 22.47 8.91 24.79
C SER A 335 23.18 8.18 23.65
N MET A 336 24.44 7.82 23.80
CA MET A 336 25.21 7.08 22.79
C MET A 336 24.68 5.66 22.64
N LEU A 337 24.40 4.97 23.76
CA LEU A 337 23.83 3.62 23.77
C LEU A 337 22.44 3.59 23.13
N SER A 338 21.56 4.54 23.48
CA SER A 338 20.21 4.62 22.87
C SER A 338 20.26 4.91 21.37
N CYS A 339 21.09 5.85 20.92
CA CYS A 339 21.29 6.13 19.50
C CYS A 339 21.84 4.92 18.74
N LEU A 340 22.82 4.22 19.33
CA LEU A 340 23.42 3.03 18.73
C LEU A 340 22.39 1.88 18.62
N CYS A 341 21.62 1.61 19.67
CA CYS A 341 20.58 0.59 19.64
C CYS A 341 19.56 0.82 18.53
N VAL A 342 19.12 2.06 18.35
CA VAL A 342 18.14 2.42 17.31
C VAL A 342 18.75 2.36 15.92
N LEU A 343 19.99 2.82 15.76
CA LEU A 343 20.72 2.68 14.49
C LEU A 343 20.90 1.21 14.11
N MET A 344 21.27 0.35 15.06
CA MET A 344 21.45 -1.09 14.83
C MET A 344 20.13 -1.79 14.48
N LEU A 345 19.03 -1.44 15.16
CA LEU A 345 17.70 -1.94 14.84
C LEU A 345 17.21 -1.46 13.47
N PHE A 346 17.46 -0.21 13.13
CA PHE A 346 17.15 0.32 11.81
C PHE A 346 17.93 -0.40 10.71
N LEU A 347 19.25 -0.56 10.88
CA LEU A 347 20.10 -1.27 9.94
C LEU A 347 19.71 -2.75 9.82
N SER A 348 19.32 -3.42 10.91
CA SER A 348 18.88 -4.81 10.85
C SER A 348 17.56 -4.97 10.10
N LEU A 349 16.60 -4.07 10.30
CA LEU A 349 15.33 -4.05 9.56
C LEU A 349 15.55 -3.70 8.08
N LEU A 350 16.46 -2.77 7.78
CA LEU A 350 16.86 -2.44 6.40
C LEU A 350 17.51 -3.65 5.70
N CYS A 351 18.47 -4.30 6.37
CA CYS A 351 19.13 -5.51 5.86
C CYS A 351 18.14 -6.66 5.68
N TYR A 352 17.21 -6.87 6.62
CA TYR A 352 16.15 -7.88 6.50
C TYR A 352 15.21 -7.57 5.34
N SER A 353 14.81 -6.30 5.17
CA SER A 353 13.97 -5.87 4.05
C SER A 353 14.68 -6.02 2.71
N ALA A 354 15.97 -5.65 2.63
CA ALA A 354 16.78 -5.84 1.44
C ALA A 354 16.93 -7.34 1.14
N TYR A 355 17.25 -8.15 2.15
CA TYR A 355 17.33 -9.61 2.02
C TYR A 355 16.02 -10.20 1.48
N ARG A 356 14.87 -9.79 2.02
CA ARG A 356 13.55 -10.22 1.53
C ARG A 356 13.24 -9.72 0.13
N ALA A 357 13.70 -8.52 -0.24
CA ALA A 357 13.55 -8.00 -1.61
C ALA A 357 14.42 -8.76 -2.62
N TYR A 358 15.62 -9.21 -2.21
CA TYR A 358 16.51 -10.02 -3.05
C TYR A 358 16.19 -11.51 -3.01
N ARG A 359 15.45 -11.98 -2.00
CA ARG A 359 14.92 -13.34 -1.90
C ARG A 359 13.41 -13.27 -1.65
N PRO A 360 12.61 -12.98 -2.68
CA PRO A 360 11.17 -13.09 -2.56
C PRO A 360 10.83 -14.50 -2.09
N THR A 361 10.19 -14.58 -0.93
CA THR A 361 9.57 -15.83 -0.47
C THR A 361 8.39 -16.09 -1.38
N ARG A 362 8.29 -17.30 -1.94
CA ARG A 362 7.12 -17.68 -2.74
C ARG A 362 5.87 -17.55 -1.87
N SER A 363 4.92 -16.72 -2.26
CA SER A 363 3.73 -16.40 -1.47
C SER A 363 2.68 -17.50 -1.53
N TYR A 364 2.76 -18.38 -2.52
CA TYR A 364 1.81 -19.46 -2.77
C TYR A 364 2.50 -20.82 -2.78
N GLY A 365 1.92 -21.80 -2.09
CA GLY A 365 2.39 -23.18 -2.19
C GLY A 365 1.99 -23.81 -3.52
N ILE A 366 0.78 -23.50 -4.01
CA ILE A 366 0.22 -24.07 -5.23
C ILE A 366 -0.46 -22.99 -6.07
N PHE A 367 -0.21 -23.01 -7.38
CA PHE A 367 -0.97 -22.31 -8.41
C PHE A 367 -1.79 -23.33 -9.22
N LEU A 368 -3.09 -23.07 -9.40
CA LEU A 368 -3.99 -23.94 -10.16
C LEU A 368 -4.22 -23.41 -11.60
N SER A 369 -3.48 -23.97 -12.56
CA SER A 369 -3.67 -23.69 -13.99
C SER A 369 -4.84 -24.51 -14.55
N HIS A 370 -5.81 -23.84 -15.17
CA HIS A 370 -7.02 -24.50 -15.67
C HIS A 370 -7.70 -23.74 -16.83
N HIS A 371 -8.46 -24.47 -17.64
CA HIS A 371 -9.32 -23.86 -18.66
C HIS A 371 -10.56 -23.20 -18.00
N LYS A 372 -10.77 -21.89 -18.23
CA LYS A 372 -11.85 -21.11 -17.57
C LYS A 372 -13.24 -21.69 -17.83
N LEU A 373 -13.56 -22.10 -19.06
CA LEU A 373 -14.89 -22.65 -19.37
C LEU A 373 -14.99 -24.15 -19.06
N GLY A 374 -13.91 -24.89 -19.28
CA GLY A 374 -13.92 -26.36 -19.23
C GLY A 374 -13.62 -26.95 -17.85
N ALA A 375 -13.02 -26.17 -16.95
CA ALA A 375 -12.49 -26.67 -15.68
C ALA A 375 -12.67 -25.71 -14.50
N ALA A 376 -13.39 -24.57 -14.61
CA ALA A 376 -13.50 -23.63 -13.49
C ALA A 376 -14.14 -24.23 -12.23
N VAL A 377 -15.24 -24.99 -12.38
CA VAL A 377 -15.89 -25.66 -11.24
C VAL A 377 -14.95 -26.70 -10.62
N LEU A 378 -14.28 -27.47 -11.47
CA LEU A 378 -13.30 -28.46 -11.02
C LEU A 378 -12.14 -27.80 -10.26
N ALA A 379 -11.61 -26.69 -10.76
CA ALA A 379 -10.49 -25.98 -10.14
C ALA A 379 -10.87 -25.40 -8.78
N ARG A 380 -12.08 -24.84 -8.62
CA ARG A 380 -12.58 -24.39 -7.31
C ARG A 380 -12.75 -25.54 -6.34
N TRP A 381 -13.35 -26.64 -6.79
CA TRP A 381 -13.47 -27.86 -5.97
C TRP A 381 -12.07 -28.38 -5.56
N PHE A 382 -11.11 -28.41 -6.49
CA PHE A 382 -9.73 -28.83 -6.22
C PHE A 382 -9.05 -27.91 -5.19
N LYS A 383 -9.26 -26.59 -5.29
CA LYS A 383 -8.79 -25.58 -4.33
C LYS A 383 -9.34 -25.85 -2.93
N MET A 384 -10.65 -26.13 -2.81
CA MET A 384 -11.28 -26.46 -1.53
C MET A 384 -10.67 -27.72 -0.91
N MET A 385 -10.54 -28.80 -1.70
CA MET A 385 -9.95 -30.05 -1.23
C MET A 385 -8.48 -29.92 -0.81
N LEU A 386 -7.70 -29.08 -1.49
CA LEU A 386 -6.33 -28.79 -1.12
C LEU A 386 -6.28 -27.96 0.17
N ASN A 387 -7.11 -26.92 0.31
CA ASN A 387 -7.19 -26.08 1.52
C ASN A 387 -7.54 -26.87 2.79
N GLU A 388 -8.27 -27.97 2.67
CA GLU A 388 -8.53 -28.89 3.80
C GLU A 388 -7.29 -29.66 4.26
N ARG A 389 -6.24 -29.74 3.43
CA ARG A 389 -5.10 -30.64 3.61
C ARG A 389 -3.76 -29.94 3.77
N ILE A 390 -3.59 -28.75 3.19
CA ILE A 390 -2.36 -27.95 3.25
C ILE A 390 -2.61 -26.61 3.93
N THR A 391 -1.59 -26.08 4.61
CA THR A 391 -1.64 -24.73 5.21
C THR A 391 -1.27 -23.63 4.23
N ASP A 392 -0.60 -23.99 3.14
CA ASP A 392 -0.06 -23.03 2.18
C ASP A 392 -1.16 -22.37 1.36
N ARG A 393 -0.90 -21.13 0.94
CA ARG A 393 -1.85 -20.37 0.12
C ARG A 393 -1.94 -20.97 -1.28
N ILE A 394 -3.15 -21.08 -1.79
CA ILE A 394 -3.44 -21.59 -3.13
C ILE A 394 -3.93 -20.44 -4.00
N PHE A 395 -3.22 -20.18 -5.10
CA PHE A 395 -3.62 -19.20 -6.09
C PHE A 395 -4.51 -19.86 -7.16
N LEU A 396 -5.64 -19.21 -7.45
CA LEU A 396 -6.54 -19.60 -8.53
C LEU A 396 -6.82 -18.38 -9.40
N ASP A 397 -6.41 -18.42 -10.67
CA ASP A 397 -6.52 -17.31 -11.64
C ASP A 397 -7.93 -16.69 -11.69
N SER A 398 -8.96 -17.53 -11.64
CA SER A 398 -10.36 -17.09 -11.78
C SER A 398 -10.89 -16.24 -10.61
N ASP A 399 -10.16 -16.15 -9.50
CA ASP A 399 -10.59 -15.39 -8.32
C ASP A 399 -9.98 -13.97 -8.27
N ASP A 400 -8.76 -13.73 -8.79
CA ASP A 400 -8.00 -12.54 -8.40
C ASP A 400 -7.37 -11.71 -9.54
N VAL A 401 -7.21 -12.22 -10.78
CA VAL A 401 -6.38 -11.52 -11.78
C VAL A 401 -6.97 -11.54 -13.20
N SER A 402 -6.89 -10.39 -13.88
CA SER A 402 -7.31 -10.21 -15.28
C SER A 402 -6.16 -9.89 -16.24
N LYS A 403 -4.92 -9.81 -15.73
CA LYS A 403 -3.72 -9.45 -16.50
C LYS A 403 -2.76 -10.62 -16.58
N LEU A 404 -2.40 -10.99 -17.80
CA LEU A 404 -1.50 -12.11 -18.07
C LEU A 404 -0.13 -11.95 -17.39
N ASP A 405 0.50 -10.77 -17.47
CA ASP A 405 1.83 -10.52 -16.87
C ASP A 405 1.89 -10.91 -15.39
N ALA A 406 0.89 -10.49 -14.61
CA ALA A 406 0.83 -10.75 -13.18
C ALA A 406 0.63 -12.24 -12.88
N ILE A 407 -0.10 -12.96 -13.75
CA ILE A 407 -0.28 -14.41 -13.62
C ILE A 407 1.06 -15.11 -13.87
N LEU A 408 1.79 -14.70 -14.91
CA LEU A 408 3.07 -15.28 -15.26
C LEU A 408 4.10 -15.07 -14.15
N ASP A 409 4.16 -13.88 -13.56
CA ASP A 409 5.03 -13.61 -12.40
C ASP A 409 4.72 -14.53 -11.22
N VAL A 410 3.42 -14.79 -10.95
CA VAL A 410 3.02 -15.72 -9.90
C VAL A 410 3.45 -17.15 -10.23
N THR A 411 3.24 -17.61 -11.46
CA THR A 411 3.62 -18.97 -11.89
C THR A 411 5.14 -19.19 -11.90
N SER A 412 5.91 -18.18 -12.29
CA SER A 412 7.36 -18.29 -12.40
C SER A 412 8.06 -18.15 -11.05
N TRP A 413 7.63 -17.17 -10.23
CA TRP A 413 8.43 -16.72 -9.08
C TRP A 413 7.72 -16.80 -7.74
N ASP A 414 6.39 -16.64 -7.71
CA ASP A 414 5.64 -16.52 -6.46
C ASP A 414 4.95 -17.82 -6.01
N THR A 415 5.05 -18.89 -6.79
CA THR A 415 4.48 -20.21 -6.45
C THR A 415 5.51 -21.33 -6.40
N GLU A 416 5.43 -22.22 -5.41
CA GLU A 416 6.31 -23.40 -5.32
C GLU A 416 5.94 -24.48 -6.34
N ASN A 417 4.65 -24.63 -6.62
CA ASN A 417 4.11 -25.67 -7.49
C ASN A 417 3.04 -25.12 -8.42
N VAL A 418 3.05 -25.54 -9.68
CA VAL A 418 1.98 -25.30 -10.65
C VAL A 418 1.29 -26.62 -10.94
N VAL A 419 0.02 -26.72 -10.52
CA VAL A 419 -0.82 -27.88 -10.80
C VAL A 419 -1.66 -27.58 -12.04
N VAL A 420 -1.51 -28.37 -13.08
CA VAL A 420 -2.15 -28.17 -14.38
C VAL A 420 -3.31 -29.15 -14.54
N LEU A 421 -4.54 -28.63 -14.49
CA LEU A 421 -5.75 -29.41 -14.71
C LEU A 421 -6.01 -29.56 -16.22
N MET A 422 -5.50 -30.65 -16.80
CA MET A 422 -5.52 -30.89 -18.24
C MET A 422 -6.87 -31.45 -18.70
N THR A 423 -7.73 -30.56 -19.20
CA THR A 423 -8.91 -30.91 -20.02
C THR A 423 -8.55 -30.88 -21.50
N SER A 424 -9.47 -31.25 -22.39
CA SER A 424 -9.26 -31.21 -23.85
C SER A 424 -8.89 -29.82 -24.39
N GLU A 425 -9.22 -28.76 -23.66
CA GLU A 425 -9.00 -27.36 -24.06
C GLU A 425 -7.89 -26.65 -23.29
N THR A 426 -7.40 -27.21 -22.16
CA THR A 426 -6.42 -26.54 -21.30
C THR A 426 -5.14 -26.18 -22.07
N MET A 427 -4.57 -27.15 -22.79
CA MET A 427 -3.30 -26.97 -23.52
C MET A 427 -3.46 -26.23 -24.86
N LYS A 428 -4.70 -25.96 -25.29
CA LYS A 428 -4.99 -25.17 -26.50
C LYS A 428 -5.19 -23.69 -26.19
N ARG A 429 -5.33 -23.32 -24.92
CA ARG A 429 -5.55 -21.93 -24.50
C ARG A 429 -4.21 -21.25 -24.25
N MET A 430 -3.97 -20.13 -24.94
CA MET A 430 -2.69 -19.40 -24.87
C MET A 430 -2.26 -19.02 -23.44
N TRP A 431 -3.22 -18.73 -22.54
CA TRP A 431 -2.94 -18.33 -21.15
C TRP A 431 -2.36 -19.50 -20.35
N CYS A 432 -3.02 -20.67 -20.41
CA CYS A 432 -2.54 -21.87 -19.73
C CYS A 432 -1.22 -22.37 -20.34
N ALA A 433 -1.04 -22.23 -21.66
CA ALA A 433 0.23 -22.53 -22.30
C ALA A 433 1.36 -21.61 -21.81
N ALA A 434 1.08 -20.32 -21.66
CA ALA A 434 2.03 -19.36 -21.10
C ALA A 434 2.37 -19.66 -19.64
N GLU A 435 1.37 -19.94 -18.80
CA GLU A 435 1.57 -20.35 -17.39
C GLU A 435 2.49 -21.58 -17.29
N VAL A 436 2.27 -22.59 -18.12
CA VAL A 436 3.09 -23.81 -18.15
C VAL A 436 4.52 -23.52 -18.62
N ALA A 437 4.68 -22.74 -19.70
CA ALA A 437 6.00 -22.40 -20.24
C ALA A 437 6.80 -21.53 -19.26
N SER A 438 6.16 -20.53 -18.65
CA SER A 438 6.75 -19.64 -17.64
C SER A 438 7.17 -20.39 -16.37
N ALA A 439 6.37 -21.37 -15.92
CA ALA A 439 6.71 -22.22 -14.79
C ALA A 439 7.85 -23.21 -15.13
N TRP A 440 7.87 -23.74 -16.35
CA TRP A 440 8.94 -24.63 -16.83
C TRP A 440 10.28 -23.90 -16.92
N ASP A 441 10.30 -22.72 -17.56
CA ASP A 441 11.51 -21.90 -17.74
C ASP A 441 12.12 -21.46 -16.41
N SER A 442 11.29 -21.13 -15.41
CA SER A 442 11.76 -20.74 -14.07
C SER A 442 12.12 -21.92 -13.15
N GLY A 443 11.91 -23.16 -13.60
CA GLY A 443 12.12 -24.37 -12.80
C GLY A 443 11.13 -24.55 -11.65
N THR A 444 9.93 -23.97 -11.75
CA THR A 444 8.82 -24.23 -10.83
C THR A 444 8.30 -25.65 -11.02
N ASN A 445 7.94 -26.32 -9.92
CA ASN A 445 7.52 -27.71 -9.97
C ASN A 445 6.16 -27.86 -10.65
N LEU A 446 6.11 -28.55 -11.79
CA LEU A 446 4.88 -28.79 -12.54
C LEU A 446 4.28 -30.16 -12.17
N VAL A 447 3.01 -30.16 -11.76
CA VAL A 447 2.24 -31.37 -11.43
C VAL A 447 1.07 -31.49 -12.40
N LEU A 448 1.03 -32.55 -13.20
CA LEU A 448 0.05 -32.73 -14.27
C LEU A 448 -1.12 -33.60 -13.82
N VAL A 449 -2.35 -33.09 -14.02
CA VAL A 449 -3.58 -33.84 -13.71
C VAL A 449 -4.39 -34.05 -15.00
N SER A 450 -4.41 -35.27 -15.51
CA SER A 450 -5.18 -35.66 -16.69
C SER A 450 -6.66 -35.81 -16.36
N CYS A 451 -7.48 -34.88 -16.84
CA CYS A 451 -8.92 -34.94 -16.70
C CYS A 451 -9.50 -35.77 -17.85
N ASP A 452 -10.22 -36.86 -17.55
CA ASP A 452 -10.84 -37.74 -18.55
C ASP A 452 -9.86 -38.31 -19.59
N GLY A 453 -8.63 -38.61 -19.17
CA GLY A 453 -7.59 -39.18 -20.04
C GLY A 453 -6.94 -38.19 -21.01
N ASN A 454 -7.27 -36.89 -20.93
CA ASN A 454 -6.61 -35.87 -21.73
C ASN A 454 -5.12 -35.74 -21.36
N ARG A 455 -4.24 -35.80 -22.35
CA ARG A 455 -2.78 -35.70 -22.20
C ARG A 455 -2.19 -34.84 -23.30
N ILE A 456 -0.97 -34.35 -23.07
CA ILE A 456 -0.15 -33.75 -24.13
C ILE A 456 0.18 -34.85 -25.14
N THR A 457 0.02 -34.56 -26.42
CA THR A 457 0.31 -35.49 -27.52
C THR A 457 1.27 -34.84 -28.50
N GLN A 458 2.01 -35.65 -29.25
CA GLN A 458 2.93 -35.16 -30.27
C GLN A 458 2.22 -34.28 -31.31
N GLY A 459 1.01 -34.67 -31.75
CA GLY A 459 0.22 -33.87 -32.68
C GLY A 459 -0.22 -32.52 -32.13
N LEU A 460 -0.46 -32.42 -30.81
CA LEU A 460 -0.73 -31.12 -30.18
C LEU A 460 0.51 -30.22 -30.22
N ILE A 461 1.70 -30.75 -29.94
CA ILE A 461 2.97 -30.02 -29.96
C ILE A 461 3.23 -29.45 -31.35
N GLU A 462 3.04 -30.28 -32.38
CA GLU A 462 3.20 -29.88 -33.79
C GLU A 462 2.19 -28.80 -34.22
N ALA A 463 0.99 -28.80 -33.63
CA ALA A 463 -0.05 -27.80 -33.92
C ALA A 463 0.15 -26.45 -33.19
N VAL A 464 0.96 -26.37 -32.12
CA VAL A 464 1.13 -25.15 -31.29
C VAL A 464 1.40 -23.88 -32.11
N PRO A 465 2.31 -23.88 -33.11
CA PRO A 465 2.59 -22.67 -33.90
C PRO A 465 1.38 -22.15 -34.70
N GLU A 466 0.39 -23.00 -34.97
CA GLU A 466 -0.80 -22.70 -35.77
C GLU A 466 -2.07 -22.50 -34.92
N LEU A 467 -2.04 -22.86 -33.62
CA LEU A 467 -3.21 -22.79 -32.74
C LEU A 467 -3.73 -21.37 -32.46
N TRP A 468 -2.86 -20.36 -32.52
CA TRP A 468 -3.17 -18.99 -32.10
C TRP A 468 -2.94 -17.97 -33.20
N SER A 469 -3.77 -16.93 -33.21
CA SER A 469 -3.64 -15.79 -34.11
C SER A 469 -2.35 -15.00 -33.85
N GLU A 470 -1.87 -14.26 -34.85
CA GLU A 470 -0.68 -13.40 -34.71
C GLU A 470 -0.81 -12.36 -33.58
N GLN A 471 -2.02 -11.86 -33.32
CA GLN A 471 -2.26 -10.94 -32.19
C GLN A 471 -2.05 -11.61 -30.82
N GLN A 472 -2.46 -12.88 -30.70
CA GLN A 472 -2.24 -13.66 -29.49
C GLN A 472 -0.75 -13.98 -29.30
N LYS A 473 -0.05 -14.34 -30.38
CA LYS A 473 1.41 -14.52 -30.37
C LYS A 473 2.14 -13.25 -29.96
N ALA A 474 1.74 -12.09 -30.50
CA ALA A 474 2.30 -10.79 -30.12
C ALA A 474 2.05 -10.47 -28.63
N THR A 475 0.90 -10.88 -28.09
CA THR A 475 0.58 -10.74 -26.66
C THR A 475 1.55 -11.58 -25.82
N LEU A 476 1.71 -12.86 -26.13
CA LEU A 476 2.68 -13.75 -25.46
C LEU A 476 4.11 -13.20 -25.51
N PHE A 477 4.52 -12.72 -26.69
CA PHE A 477 5.83 -12.12 -26.87
C PHE A 477 6.03 -10.88 -25.99
N SER A 478 5.00 -10.03 -25.86
CA SER A 478 5.05 -8.85 -25.00
C SER A 478 5.19 -9.17 -23.51
N THR A 479 4.77 -10.38 -23.10
CA THR A 479 4.92 -10.89 -21.74
C THR A 479 6.20 -11.72 -21.55
N GLY A 480 7.07 -11.79 -22.57
CA GLY A 480 8.33 -12.54 -22.54
C GLY A 480 8.20 -14.05 -22.79
N VAL A 481 7.05 -14.54 -23.24
CA VAL A 481 6.84 -15.97 -23.55
C VAL A 481 6.88 -16.17 -25.06
N HIS A 482 7.87 -16.94 -25.53
CA HIS A 482 7.99 -17.29 -26.95
C HIS A 482 7.28 -18.61 -27.25
N ILE A 483 6.82 -18.78 -28.49
CA ILE A 483 6.19 -20.04 -28.94
C ILE A 483 7.14 -21.22 -28.78
N ASP A 484 8.43 -21.02 -29.04
CA ASP A 484 9.45 -22.05 -28.90
C ASP A 484 9.55 -22.54 -27.44
N MET A 485 9.42 -21.63 -26.45
CA MET A 485 9.39 -22.00 -25.03
C MET A 485 8.20 -22.89 -24.69
N ILE A 486 7.02 -22.61 -25.27
CA ILE A 486 5.82 -23.44 -25.06
C ILE A 486 6.02 -24.84 -25.68
N VAL A 487 6.55 -24.89 -26.90
CA VAL A 487 6.83 -26.13 -27.61
C VAL A 487 7.83 -26.99 -26.82
N ASP A 488 8.91 -26.39 -26.33
CA ASP A 488 9.94 -27.10 -25.57
C ASP A 488 9.42 -27.56 -24.20
N ALA A 489 8.65 -26.72 -23.49
CA ALA A 489 7.97 -27.13 -22.28
C ALA A 489 7.03 -28.33 -22.52
N TYR A 490 6.26 -28.33 -23.62
CA TYR A 490 5.34 -29.44 -23.91
C TYR A 490 6.07 -30.73 -24.30
N LYS A 491 7.22 -30.65 -24.98
CA LYS A 491 8.06 -31.83 -25.28
C LYS A 491 8.58 -32.46 -24.00
N ASP A 492 9.07 -31.67 -23.05
CA ASP A 492 9.56 -32.17 -21.77
C ASP A 492 8.43 -32.80 -20.94
N LEU A 493 7.25 -32.17 -20.94
CA LEU A 493 6.08 -32.65 -20.22
C LEU A 493 5.41 -33.87 -20.86
N LEU A 494 5.74 -34.21 -22.11
CA LEU A 494 5.22 -35.41 -22.79
C LEU A 494 5.54 -36.69 -22.02
N PHE A 495 6.69 -36.72 -21.34
CA PHE A 495 7.18 -37.87 -20.57
C PHE A 495 7.03 -37.71 -19.05
N ALA A 496 6.48 -36.59 -18.59
CA ALA A 496 6.28 -36.34 -17.17
C ALA A 496 5.21 -37.26 -16.57
N PRO A 497 5.29 -37.61 -15.27
CA PRO A 497 4.23 -38.36 -14.60
C PRO A 497 2.91 -37.57 -14.62
N VAL A 498 1.81 -38.28 -14.84
CA VAL A 498 0.47 -37.67 -14.95
C VAL A 498 -0.50 -38.38 -14.03
N ILE A 499 -1.15 -37.61 -13.16
CA ILE A 499 -2.16 -38.09 -12.23
C ILE A 499 -3.51 -38.17 -12.96
N SER A 500 -4.15 -39.33 -12.96
CA SER A 500 -5.43 -39.52 -13.63
C SER A 500 -6.59 -39.06 -12.76
N LEU A 501 -7.49 -38.26 -13.33
CA LEU A 501 -8.71 -37.77 -12.69
C LEU A 501 -9.90 -37.93 -13.64
N LEU A 502 -10.85 -38.80 -13.30
CA LEU A 502 -12.12 -38.89 -14.03
C LEU A 502 -13.07 -37.83 -13.47
N ARG A 503 -13.53 -36.90 -14.31
CA ARG A 503 -14.49 -35.86 -13.89
C ARG A 503 -15.89 -36.44 -13.72
N ASN A 504 -16.22 -37.47 -14.51
CA ASN A 504 -17.51 -38.15 -14.48
C ASN A 504 -17.50 -39.31 -13.47
N GLY A 505 -18.21 -39.15 -12.35
CA GLY A 505 -18.46 -40.23 -11.40
C GLY A 505 -18.62 -39.74 -9.96
N ALA A 506 -19.65 -40.23 -9.26
CA ALA A 506 -19.95 -39.88 -7.87
C ALA A 506 -19.00 -40.51 -6.82
N ARG A 507 -17.79 -40.95 -7.21
CA ARG A 507 -16.85 -41.60 -6.30
C ARG A 507 -15.91 -40.58 -5.68
N SER A 508 -16.33 -40.02 -4.55
CA SER A 508 -15.51 -39.14 -3.69
C SER A 508 -14.11 -39.69 -3.47
N ASP A 509 -13.95 -41.01 -3.28
CA ASP A 509 -12.68 -41.60 -2.86
C ASP A 509 -11.59 -41.48 -3.94
N ALA A 510 -11.92 -41.71 -5.21
CA ALA A 510 -10.95 -41.59 -6.30
C ALA A 510 -10.47 -40.14 -6.48
N HIS A 511 -11.37 -39.18 -6.29
CA HIS A 511 -11.07 -37.76 -6.29
C HIS A 511 -10.16 -37.36 -5.12
N HIS A 512 -10.41 -37.91 -3.93
CA HIS A 512 -9.56 -37.69 -2.75
C HIS A 512 -8.16 -38.28 -2.93
N GLU A 513 -8.04 -39.48 -3.50
CA GLU A 513 -6.74 -40.09 -3.80
C GLU A 513 -5.95 -39.29 -4.84
N ALA A 514 -6.61 -38.75 -5.87
CA ALA A 514 -5.95 -37.87 -6.84
C ALA A 514 -5.41 -36.60 -6.19
N VAL A 515 -6.16 -35.98 -5.26
CA VAL A 515 -5.68 -34.80 -4.51
C VAL A 515 -4.50 -35.15 -3.60
N LYS A 516 -4.54 -36.32 -2.93
CA LYS A 516 -3.40 -36.80 -2.12
C LYS A 516 -2.16 -37.01 -2.97
N GLU A 517 -2.31 -37.60 -4.15
CA GLU A 517 -1.22 -37.82 -5.10
C GLU A 517 -0.67 -36.49 -5.66
N VAL A 518 -1.52 -35.48 -5.87
CA VAL A 518 -1.04 -34.13 -6.22
C VAL A 518 -0.18 -33.57 -5.10
N ILE A 519 -0.64 -33.65 -3.84
CA ILE A 519 0.12 -33.15 -2.68
C ILE A 519 1.45 -33.90 -2.52
N SER A 520 1.48 -35.21 -2.78
CA SER A 520 2.72 -36.01 -2.67
C SER A 520 3.78 -35.60 -3.71
N GLN A 521 3.36 -35.07 -4.86
CA GLN A 521 4.24 -34.56 -5.91
C GLN A 521 4.58 -33.07 -5.76
N CYS A 522 3.88 -32.33 -4.89
CA CYS A 522 4.18 -30.94 -4.58
C CYS A 522 5.42 -30.81 -3.67
N ARG A 523 6.34 -29.89 -4.00
CA ARG A 523 7.47 -29.50 -3.16
C ARG A 523 7.01 -28.55 -2.06
N GLY A 524 7.56 -28.66 -0.86
CA GLY A 524 7.37 -27.69 0.23
C GLY A 524 5.98 -27.65 0.87
N CYS A 525 4.98 -28.33 0.31
CA CYS A 525 3.65 -28.43 0.90
C CYS A 525 3.64 -29.37 2.12
N TYR A 526 3.43 -28.80 3.31
CA TYR A 526 3.30 -29.58 4.55
C TYR A 526 1.83 -29.89 4.82
N GLY A 527 1.51 -31.19 4.97
CA GLY A 527 0.16 -31.61 5.35
C GLY A 527 -0.21 -31.15 6.77
N LEU A 528 -1.48 -30.75 6.96
CA LEU A 528 -2.06 -30.35 8.25
C LEU A 528 -2.02 -31.45 9.34
N GLY A 529 -1.77 -32.70 8.95
CA GLY A 529 -1.52 -33.83 9.85
C GLY A 529 -0.04 -34.14 9.93
N GLY A 530 0.57 -33.90 11.10
CA GLY A 530 1.93 -34.31 11.38
C GLY A 530 2.16 -35.79 11.06
N SER A 531 3.24 -36.07 10.32
CA SER A 531 3.82 -37.39 10.09
C SER A 531 2.95 -38.39 9.28
N TRP A 532 2.81 -38.18 7.98
CA TRP A 532 2.88 -39.29 7.03
C TRP A 532 4.36 -39.66 6.83
N LYS A 533 4.95 -40.36 7.81
CA LYS A 533 6.32 -40.86 7.70
C LYS A 533 6.33 -42.11 6.82
N VAL A 534 6.82 -41.94 5.59
CA VAL A 534 7.71 -42.96 5.01
C VAL A 534 8.92 -43.02 5.94
N GLN A 535 9.20 -44.19 6.51
CA GLN A 535 10.23 -44.42 7.52
C GLN A 535 11.59 -43.84 7.14
N SER A 536 12.13 -42.93 7.95
CA SER A 536 13.45 -43.10 8.58
C SER A 536 13.71 -42.03 9.65
N ILE A 537 14.75 -42.30 10.44
CA ILE A 537 15.00 -41.94 11.84
C ILE A 537 15.41 -40.47 12.07
N GLY A 538 14.95 -39.88 13.20
CA GLY A 538 15.80 -38.94 13.96
C GLY A 538 15.24 -37.56 14.34
N ASN A 539 14.80 -37.45 15.60
CA ASN A 539 14.74 -36.28 16.50
C ASN A 539 13.90 -35.02 16.18
N GLU A 540 12.83 -34.84 16.97
CA GLU A 540 12.01 -33.63 17.07
C GLU A 540 12.57 -32.61 18.09
N LYS A 541 12.44 -31.31 17.76
CA LYS A 541 12.35 -30.21 18.72
C LYS A 541 11.12 -29.36 18.38
N LYS A 542 10.23 -29.19 19.36
CA LYS A 542 9.04 -28.31 19.28
C LYS A 542 9.45 -26.85 19.45
N PHE A 543 9.00 -25.97 18.55
CA PHE A 543 8.98 -24.53 18.74
C PHE A 543 7.53 -24.05 18.88
N HIS A 544 7.25 -23.27 19.92
CA HIS A 544 6.02 -22.51 20.06
C HIS A 544 6.16 -21.18 19.30
N THR A 545 5.29 -20.93 18.32
CA THR A 545 5.12 -19.63 17.68
C THR A 545 3.85 -18.96 18.19
N CYS A 546 3.91 -17.64 18.36
CA CYS A 546 2.78 -16.80 18.75
C CYS A 546 1.72 -16.82 17.63
N GLY A 547 0.49 -17.19 17.98
CA GLY A 547 -0.64 -17.22 17.06
C GLY A 547 -1.06 -15.80 16.64
N GLY A 548 -0.86 -15.47 15.37
CA GLY A 548 -1.57 -14.35 14.74
C GLY A 548 -2.99 -14.77 14.36
N PRO A 549 -3.94 -13.81 14.24
CA PRO A 549 -5.31 -14.12 13.86
C PRO A 549 -5.37 -14.76 12.47
N ARG A 550 -6.22 -15.79 12.31
CA ARG A 550 -6.60 -16.33 11.01
C ARG A 550 -7.17 -15.19 10.17
N TYR A 551 -6.72 -15.12 8.91
CA TYR A 551 -7.39 -14.33 7.89
C TYR A 551 -8.71 -15.05 7.55
N THR A 552 -9.82 -14.50 8.02
CA THR A 552 -11.17 -14.85 7.58
C THR A 552 -11.51 -13.99 6.36
N ASP A 553 -12.05 -14.62 5.32
CA ASP A 553 -12.57 -13.93 4.15
C ASP A 553 -13.75 -13.03 4.58
N PRO A 554 -13.82 -11.76 4.16
CA PRO A 554 -14.96 -10.86 4.46
C PRO A 554 -16.33 -11.35 4.00
N LEU A 555 -16.43 -12.49 3.32
CA LEU A 555 -17.67 -13.13 2.89
C LEU A 555 -18.22 -14.18 3.87
N ASP A 556 -17.49 -14.53 4.94
CA ASP A 556 -17.85 -15.60 5.88
C ASP A 556 -18.32 -15.13 7.28
N GLU A 557 -18.56 -13.83 7.51
CA GLU A 557 -19.07 -13.36 8.80
C GLU A 557 -20.62 -13.37 8.87
N ASP A 558 -21.13 -14.42 9.52
CA ASP A 558 -22.46 -14.49 10.15
C ASP A 558 -22.62 -13.32 11.16
N THR A 559 -23.28 -12.24 10.76
CA THR A 559 -23.67 -11.19 11.69
C THR A 559 -24.96 -11.58 12.41
N GLY A 560 -24.81 -12.23 13.56
CA GLY A 560 -25.87 -12.35 14.56
C GLY A 560 -26.36 -10.97 15.00
N ALA A 561 -27.62 -10.66 14.73
CA ALA A 561 -28.26 -9.42 15.11
C ALA A 561 -28.56 -9.38 16.63
N PRO A 562 -28.37 -8.22 17.30
CA PRO A 562 -28.64 -8.09 18.73
C PRO A 562 -30.14 -7.93 19.03
N GLN A 563 -30.60 -8.68 20.03
CA GLN A 563 -31.91 -8.50 20.67
C GLN A 563 -32.04 -7.07 21.24
N ARG A 564 -33.05 -6.33 20.77
CA ARG A 564 -33.58 -5.15 21.47
C ARG A 564 -34.90 -5.49 22.12
N SER A 565 -34.89 -5.45 23.45
CA SER A 565 -36.07 -5.43 24.30
C SER A 565 -36.82 -4.11 24.15
N SER A 566 -38.13 -4.20 23.88
CA SER A 566 -39.05 -3.16 24.30
C SER A 566 -40.39 -3.79 24.69
N SER A 567 -40.75 -3.54 25.95
CA SER A 567 -41.95 -3.98 26.62
C SER A 567 -43.14 -3.13 26.15
N GLY A 568 -44.07 -3.76 25.42
CA GLY A 568 -45.33 -3.18 24.99
C GLY A 568 -46.52 -3.99 25.54
N LYS A 569 -47.48 -3.28 26.13
CA LYS A 569 -48.58 -3.77 26.97
C LYS A 569 -49.61 -4.65 26.25
N LYS A 570 -50.20 -5.53 27.07
CA LYS A 570 -51.45 -6.31 26.92
C LYS A 570 -52.55 -5.61 26.08
N GLY A 571 -53.11 -6.34 25.11
CA GLY A 571 -54.38 -6.05 24.45
C GLY A 571 -55.04 -7.35 23.98
N LYS A 572 -56.31 -7.51 24.35
CA LYS A 572 -57.13 -8.74 24.35
C LYS A 572 -57.26 -9.44 23.00
N GLY A 573 -57.34 -10.77 23.07
CA GLY A 573 -57.65 -11.64 21.93
C GLY A 573 -59.14 -11.66 21.55
N SER A 574 -59.36 -12.20 20.36
CA SER A 574 -60.60 -12.81 19.85
C SER A 574 -60.18 -13.82 18.77
N PRO A 575 -60.98 -14.89 18.54
CA PRO A 575 -60.50 -16.17 18.03
C PRO A 575 -60.32 -16.18 16.51
N MET A 576 -59.33 -16.96 16.03
CA MET A 576 -59.21 -17.34 14.62
C MET A 576 -60.36 -18.28 14.23
N PRO A 577 -61.01 -18.07 13.07
CA PRO A 577 -61.60 -19.16 12.32
C PRO A 577 -60.54 -19.81 11.41
N ASP A 578 -60.56 -21.13 11.34
CA ASP A 578 -59.86 -21.93 10.34
C ASP A 578 -60.38 -21.56 8.95
N GLU A 579 -59.51 -21.04 8.08
CA GLU A 579 -59.71 -21.02 6.62
C GLU A 579 -58.38 -21.33 5.93
N GLU A 580 -58.34 -22.48 5.26
CA GLU A 580 -57.40 -22.80 4.19
C GLU A 580 -57.55 -21.74 3.08
N LEU A 581 -56.68 -20.74 3.07
CA LEU A 581 -56.52 -19.83 1.94
C LEU A 581 -55.45 -20.38 1.02
N GLU A 582 -55.88 -20.97 -0.10
CA GLU A 582 -55.02 -21.13 -1.27
C GLU A 582 -54.39 -19.77 -1.65
N PRO A 583 -53.10 -19.72 -2.04
CA PRO A 583 -52.43 -18.46 -2.34
C PRO A 583 -53.13 -17.74 -3.51
N PRO A 584 -53.32 -16.41 -3.43
CA PRO A 584 -54.22 -15.69 -4.32
C PRO A 584 -53.75 -15.52 -5.77
N PHE A 585 -52.60 -16.09 -6.17
CA PHE A 585 -52.09 -15.90 -7.53
C PHE A 585 -51.35 -17.15 -8.05
N THR A 586 -51.92 -17.78 -9.08
CA THR A 586 -51.21 -18.70 -9.97
C THR A 586 -50.20 -17.89 -10.80
N GLY A 587 -48.90 -18.08 -10.55
CA GLY A 587 -47.85 -17.44 -11.34
C GLY A 587 -47.93 -17.84 -12.82
N HIS A 588 -47.61 -16.91 -13.72
CA HIS A 588 -47.50 -17.18 -15.15
C HIS A 588 -46.08 -17.67 -15.49
N GLU A 589 -45.95 -18.72 -16.32
CA GLU A 589 -44.65 -19.29 -16.71
C GLU A 589 -43.83 -18.37 -17.65
N PHE A 590 -44.47 -17.40 -18.31
CA PHE A 590 -43.83 -16.43 -19.20
C PHE A 590 -44.59 -15.08 -19.17
N LEU A 591 -43.87 -13.99 -19.43
CA LEU A 591 -44.39 -12.61 -19.45
C LEU A 591 -43.88 -11.89 -20.70
N ASP A 592 -44.79 -11.40 -21.53
CA ASP A 592 -44.47 -10.65 -22.75
C ASP A 592 -44.37 -9.15 -22.47
N GLY A 593 -43.44 -8.46 -23.15
CA GLY A 593 -43.28 -7.00 -23.09
C GLY A 593 -43.39 -6.35 -24.47
N VAL A 594 -43.78 -5.07 -24.49
CA VAL A 594 -43.89 -4.28 -25.74
C VAL A 594 -42.94 -3.08 -25.68
N ILE A 595 -42.20 -2.84 -26.76
CA ILE A 595 -41.35 -1.66 -26.92
C ILE A 595 -42.22 -0.51 -27.44
N GLY A 596 -42.25 0.61 -26.70
CA GLY A 596 -42.95 1.82 -27.10
C GLY A 596 -42.28 2.55 -28.27
N GLU A 597 -43.02 3.43 -28.94
CA GLU A 597 -42.56 4.17 -30.13
C GLU A 597 -41.37 5.12 -29.85
N ASP A 598 -41.11 5.46 -28.59
CA ASP A 598 -39.96 6.25 -28.13
C ASP A 598 -38.71 5.40 -27.82
N GLY A 599 -38.77 4.08 -28.05
CA GLY A 599 -37.71 3.14 -27.73
C GLY A 599 -37.65 2.75 -26.25
N ALA A 600 -38.59 3.21 -25.42
CA ALA A 600 -38.72 2.75 -24.05
C ALA A 600 -39.49 1.42 -24.02
N ALA A 601 -38.88 0.38 -23.45
CA ALA A 601 -39.56 -0.89 -23.21
C ALA A 601 -40.29 -0.84 -21.86
N VAL A 602 -41.61 -1.06 -21.87
CA VAL A 602 -42.37 -1.30 -20.64
C VAL A 602 -42.62 -2.80 -20.55
N LEU A 603 -41.88 -3.45 -19.64
CA LEU A 603 -42.06 -4.86 -19.30
C LEU A 603 -43.06 -4.94 -18.15
N GLY A 604 -44.25 -5.51 -18.39
CA GLY A 604 -45.32 -5.62 -17.39
C GLY A 604 -46.04 -4.29 -17.13
N GLY A 605 -47.31 -4.20 -17.53
CA GLY A 605 -48.07 -2.94 -17.56
C GLY A 605 -48.68 -2.45 -16.24
N ASN A 606 -48.13 -2.78 -15.06
CA ASN A 606 -48.58 -2.23 -13.76
C ASN A 606 -47.43 -2.16 -12.75
N ASP A 607 -47.51 -1.19 -11.82
CA ASP A 607 -46.43 -0.66 -10.97
C ASP A 607 -45.75 -1.61 -9.96
N ASP A 608 -45.99 -2.92 -9.96
CA ASP A 608 -45.33 -3.84 -9.01
C ASP A 608 -44.91 -5.17 -9.68
N TRP A 609 -43.61 -5.45 -9.64
CA TRP A 609 -43.01 -6.70 -10.10
C TRP A 609 -43.12 -7.75 -8.99
N LEU A 610 -44.06 -8.69 -9.11
CA LEU A 610 -44.18 -9.79 -8.15
C LEU A 610 -43.62 -11.08 -8.77
N LEU A 611 -42.36 -11.39 -8.44
CA LEU A 611 -41.83 -12.75 -8.57
C LEU A 611 -42.65 -13.66 -7.63
N PRO A 612 -42.99 -14.90 -8.02
CA PRO A 612 -43.74 -15.81 -7.16
C PRO A 612 -43.06 -15.91 -5.79
N VAL A 613 -43.85 -15.67 -4.73
CA VAL A 613 -43.41 -15.42 -3.34
C VAL A 613 -42.88 -16.70 -2.63
N HIS A 614 -42.38 -17.67 -3.41
CA HIS A 614 -41.95 -18.99 -2.94
C HIS A 614 -40.56 -19.39 -3.46
N LEU A 615 -39.71 -18.42 -3.85
CA LEU A 615 -38.32 -18.70 -4.14
C LEU A 615 -37.58 -19.00 -2.83
N LEU A 616 -37.05 -20.23 -2.71
CA LEU A 616 -36.19 -20.62 -1.60
C LEU A 616 -34.87 -19.84 -1.67
N PRO A 617 -34.16 -19.63 -0.55
CA PRO A 617 -32.86 -18.96 -0.56
C PRO A 617 -31.87 -19.68 -1.48
N ALA A 618 -31.61 -19.10 -2.65
CA ALA A 618 -30.77 -19.67 -3.71
C ALA A 618 -30.37 -18.59 -4.73
N ILE A 619 -29.46 -18.95 -5.64
CA ILE A 619 -29.13 -18.14 -6.81
C ILE A 619 -30.00 -18.61 -7.97
N TYR A 620 -30.78 -17.70 -8.53
CA TYR A 620 -31.63 -17.94 -9.69
C TYR A 620 -31.08 -17.20 -10.91
N TRP A 621 -31.43 -17.68 -12.10
CA TRP A 621 -31.06 -17.07 -13.37
C TRP A 621 -32.30 -16.56 -14.08
N LEU A 622 -32.34 -15.26 -14.36
CA LEU A 622 -33.35 -14.65 -15.22
C LEU A 622 -32.84 -14.70 -16.66
N ARG A 623 -33.57 -15.36 -17.55
CA ARG A 623 -33.25 -15.43 -18.97
C ARG A 623 -34.22 -14.57 -19.76
N LEU A 624 -33.69 -13.62 -20.53
CA LEU A 624 -34.43 -12.74 -21.43
C LEU A 624 -34.18 -13.20 -22.87
N GLU A 625 -35.24 -13.56 -23.57
CA GLU A 625 -35.18 -13.98 -24.97
C GLU A 625 -35.88 -12.95 -25.86
N ASP A 626 -35.25 -12.61 -26.98
CA ASP A 626 -35.88 -11.78 -28.01
C ASP A 626 -36.75 -12.66 -28.92
N VAL A 627 -38.06 -12.54 -28.74
CA VAL A 627 -39.06 -13.30 -29.52
C VAL A 627 -39.53 -12.57 -30.77
N THR A 628 -38.94 -11.41 -31.09
CA THR A 628 -39.41 -10.55 -32.17
C THR A 628 -39.08 -11.15 -33.55
N LYS A 629 -40.12 -11.55 -34.31
CA LYS A 629 -39.99 -11.97 -35.71
C LYS A 629 -40.31 -10.81 -36.64
N LEU A 630 -39.28 -10.07 -37.07
CA LEU A 630 -39.43 -9.00 -38.07
C LEU A 630 -39.07 -9.54 -39.46
N GLU A 631 -40.08 -9.81 -40.29
CA GLU A 631 -39.87 -10.20 -41.69
C GLU A 631 -39.20 -9.05 -42.47
N GLY A 632 -38.00 -9.30 -43.01
CA GLY A 632 -37.24 -8.33 -43.82
C GLY A 632 -36.30 -7.40 -43.05
N SER A 633 -36.12 -7.58 -41.74
CA SER A 633 -35.14 -6.81 -40.96
C SER A 633 -33.70 -7.23 -41.29
N ILE A 634 -32.81 -6.24 -41.41
CA ILE A 634 -31.35 -6.44 -41.54
C ILE A 634 -30.66 -6.69 -40.20
N TRP A 635 -31.38 -6.58 -39.09
CA TRP A 635 -30.84 -6.73 -37.73
C TRP A 635 -30.97 -8.18 -37.27
N GLU A 636 -29.86 -8.77 -36.81
CA GLU A 636 -29.85 -10.10 -36.20
C GLU A 636 -30.59 -10.09 -34.86
N ALA A 637 -31.36 -11.15 -34.57
CA ALA A 637 -32.05 -11.32 -33.29
C ALA A 637 -31.05 -11.30 -32.13
N LEU A 638 -31.42 -10.63 -31.03
CA LEU A 638 -30.54 -10.57 -29.86
C LEU A 638 -30.34 -11.96 -29.26
N GLN A 639 -29.09 -12.28 -28.93
CA GLN A 639 -28.75 -13.50 -28.19
C GLN A 639 -29.42 -13.46 -26.80
N PRO A 640 -29.88 -14.59 -26.26
CA PRO A 640 -30.48 -14.64 -24.93
C PRO A 640 -29.57 -14.02 -23.87
N LEU A 641 -30.12 -13.14 -23.03
CA LEU A 641 -29.40 -12.50 -21.93
C LEU A 641 -29.75 -13.20 -20.61
N GLU A 642 -28.73 -13.74 -19.92
CA GLU A 642 -28.91 -14.42 -18.64
C GLU A 642 -28.32 -13.58 -17.49
N ILE A 643 -29.17 -13.22 -16.52
CA ILE A 643 -28.81 -12.35 -15.38
C ILE A 643 -29.00 -13.16 -14.08
N PRO A 644 -27.94 -13.41 -13.30
CA PRO A 644 -28.07 -14.07 -12.02
C PRO A 644 -28.58 -13.09 -10.95
N PHE A 645 -29.48 -13.54 -10.08
CA PHE A 645 -29.89 -12.82 -8.89
C PHE A 645 -29.98 -13.76 -7.68
N LYS A 646 -29.71 -13.22 -6.49
CA LYS A 646 -29.71 -13.98 -5.23
C LYS A 646 -30.98 -13.63 -4.45
N VAL A 647 -31.69 -14.65 -4.01
CA VAL A 647 -32.80 -14.50 -3.05
C VAL A 647 -32.25 -14.82 -1.67
N GLU A 648 -32.34 -13.86 -0.75
CA GLU A 648 -31.96 -14.02 0.65
C GLU A 648 -33.22 -14.33 1.48
N GLY A 649 -33.10 -15.25 2.44
CA GLY A 649 -34.20 -15.75 3.26
C GLY A 649 -34.47 -14.93 4.52
#